data_AF-A0A2H0QF95-F1
#
_entry.id   AF-A0A2H0QF95-F1
#
_cell.length_a   1.000
_cell.length_b   1.000
_cell.length_c   1.000
_cell.angle_alpha   90.00
_cell.angle_beta   90.00
_cell.angle_gamma   90.00
#
_symmetry.space_group_name_H-M   'P 1'
#
loop_
_entity.id
_entity.type
_entity.pdbx_description
1 polymer ?
#
loop_
_entity_poly.entity_id
_entity_poly.type
_entity_poly.pdbx_seq_one_letter_code
_entity_poly.pdbx_strand_id
1 'polypeptide(L)'
;MRSLLVLVSLLLTSISIVNCSKFTSKGERHISSFGDRGYAWEYDPGAPKDSKWPDLFAETPNFRAFGKAVLQGTGEKFRWIFGPMWYRGRLGKNEVKVFVIGQEGAQDENVSNRSFTGSTGTRMQKFLNYLGIDRSYLFMNTFVYTITGQYSLFGEDAKNPKKVEELKRLMWLAQDESSIVVQHRHKMFDYMLEQNEETLSLVIGVGTAGKDSAATWVRSHGGKCSSSQLSRGYCTGTGKLKNVRIIGVSHPGAASARNGGDDAGARLRIDFNKKAQIVADLIKNKEIKLETDPDMKRDFTKDFRYGYAAIPHRDFAFGTPWVMGNEGTTSNRRGQNSIQVYSENGCYNNTQRIDGRCKEETVHRLTYSDPPSLLNSAPSDMDKKDFPNESPRSVNGRRLYDEGPGQYGKMLIDYFQQPYSSLGVTAHESFGPNGIYRGRFDNASVLILADQQSFDDMFSGRALTGAGGQYLQSFLNAMGATKSYFILRSLPVDTMDLSEAEKMSVALNPGVFDSRDEIIQSVLKNGKTQVVLTLGEVSKAIAEKIKWGSLSVVHLTAPEKGHEKQWNSALAEVKKLNLDLDSKPSSSYSGSVSIIPREDLPAYTRWWMGTSGSRAARAQETISGKKVYNGDYYRVIAPRWASSWRTSVKDLNAEELKSLEKFNKSEL
;
A
#
# COMPACT_ATOMS: atom_id res chain seq x y z
N MET A 1 49.41 -41.72 51.87
CA MET A 1 48.52 -42.90 52.00
C MET A 1 47.40 -42.80 50.96
N ARG A 2 46.55 -43.82 50.86
CA ARG A 2 45.41 -43.99 49.93
C ARG A 2 44.57 -42.72 49.64
N SER A 3 44.13 -42.59 48.39
CA SER A 3 42.75 -42.33 47.89
C SER A 3 41.89 -41.20 48.54
N LEU A 4 41.04 -40.43 47.87
CA LEU A 4 40.48 -40.38 46.48
C LEU A 4 40.02 -38.89 46.25
N LEU A 5 39.48 -38.36 45.14
CA LEU A 5 38.96 -38.88 43.86
C LEU A 5 39.18 -37.84 42.72
N VAL A 6 38.90 -38.27 41.49
CA VAL A 6 38.96 -37.57 40.21
C VAL A 6 37.95 -36.41 40.05
N LEU A 7 38.37 -35.33 39.39
CA LEU A 7 37.54 -34.66 38.36
C LEU A 7 38.41 -34.43 37.11
N VAL A 8 37.88 -34.68 35.91
CA VAL A 8 38.64 -34.60 34.65
C VAL A 8 38.52 -33.23 34.01
N SER A 9 39.62 -32.70 33.47
CA SER A 9 39.62 -31.64 32.46
C SER A 9 40.82 -31.82 31.52
N LEU A 10 40.54 -32.09 30.24
CA LEU A 10 41.46 -31.83 29.14
C LEU A 10 40.82 -30.80 28.23
N LEU A 11 41.46 -29.67 27.91
CA LEU A 11 42.61 -29.54 26.99
C LEU A 11 42.30 -30.00 25.57
N LEU A 12 41.93 -29.04 24.72
CA LEU A 12 42.21 -29.08 23.29
C LEU A 12 42.76 -27.72 22.84
N THR A 13 43.88 -27.80 22.14
CA THR A 13 44.78 -26.74 21.70
C THR A 13 44.12 -25.59 20.92
N SER A 14 44.51 -24.36 21.25
CA SER A 14 44.20 -23.16 20.48
C SER A 14 45.02 -23.07 19.18
N ILE A 15 44.35 -23.16 18.02
CA ILE A 15 44.94 -22.86 16.71
C ILE A 15 44.74 -21.37 16.41
N SER A 16 45.83 -20.65 16.15
CA SER A 16 45.79 -19.21 15.81
C SER A 16 45.41 -19.01 14.33
N ILE A 17 44.13 -18.73 14.06
CA ILE A 17 43.70 -18.22 12.75
C ILE A 17 43.94 -16.71 12.71
N VAL A 18 44.67 -16.26 11.68
CA VAL A 18 45.02 -14.84 11.50
C VAL A 18 43.77 -14.05 11.12
N ASN A 19 43.28 -13.24 12.05
CA ASN A 19 42.05 -12.47 11.88
C ASN A 19 42.32 -11.23 11.00
N CYS A 20 42.04 -11.33 9.69
CA CYS A 20 42.27 -10.25 8.72
C CYS A 20 41.15 -9.17 8.77
N SER A 21 40.83 -8.70 9.98
CA SER A 21 39.71 -7.79 10.25
C SER A 21 40.08 -6.32 9.99
N LYS A 22 40.32 -5.96 8.72
CA LYS A 22 40.50 -4.58 8.26
C LYS A 22 39.71 -4.23 6.98
N PHE A 23 38.44 -4.60 6.94
CA PHE A 23 37.46 -3.78 6.22
C PHE A 23 36.91 -2.73 7.17
N THR A 24 37.34 -1.48 6.98
CA THR A 24 36.75 -0.33 7.65
C THR A 24 35.28 -0.23 7.31
N SER A 25 34.42 -0.05 8.30
CA SER A 25 33.00 0.23 8.11
C SER A 25 32.83 1.45 7.19
N LYS A 26 32.40 1.22 5.93
CA LYS A 26 31.84 2.30 5.09
C LYS A 26 30.69 2.90 5.90
N GLY A 27 30.82 4.16 6.28
CA GLY A 27 29.90 4.80 7.22
C GLY A 27 28.44 4.67 6.76
N GLU A 28 27.54 4.47 7.71
CA GLU A 28 26.11 4.35 7.47
C GLU A 28 25.61 5.61 6.75
N ARG A 29 25.39 5.50 5.44
CA ARG A 29 24.71 6.53 4.66
C ARG A 29 23.22 6.48 4.96
N HIS A 30 22.88 6.96 6.16
CA HIS A 30 21.54 7.45 6.45
C HIS A 30 21.16 8.44 5.35
N ILE A 31 20.24 8.04 4.48
CA ILE A 31 19.40 8.96 3.73
C ILE A 31 18.48 9.60 4.77
N SER A 32 18.98 10.66 5.41
CA SER A 32 18.47 11.20 6.68
C SER A 32 17.22 12.08 6.53
N SER A 33 16.52 11.98 5.40
CA SER A 33 15.34 12.77 5.06
C SER A 33 14.01 12.17 5.57
N PHE A 34 13.97 10.88 5.92
CA PHE A 34 12.71 10.18 6.23
C PHE A 34 12.33 10.05 7.72
N GLY A 35 13.15 10.55 8.65
CA GLY A 35 12.75 10.74 10.06
C GLY A 35 12.30 9.49 10.84
N ASP A 36 11.39 9.67 11.81
CA ASP A 36 10.96 8.67 12.81
C ASP A 36 10.07 7.53 12.25
N ARG A 37 10.33 7.01 11.03
CA ARG A 37 9.44 6.07 10.31
C ARG A 37 9.74 4.58 10.54
N GLY A 38 10.63 4.24 11.47
CA GLY A 38 11.19 2.89 11.59
C GLY A 38 12.18 2.59 10.46
N TYR A 39 12.52 1.32 10.24
CA TYR A 39 13.47 0.95 9.20
C TYR A 39 12.79 0.90 7.83
N ALA A 40 13.46 1.39 6.79
CA ALA A 40 12.93 1.48 5.43
C ALA A 40 12.65 0.12 4.75
N TRP A 41 13.10 -0.99 5.36
CA TRP A 41 12.80 -2.36 4.94
C TRP A 41 11.65 -3.01 5.75
N GLU A 42 11.09 -2.33 6.75
CA GLU A 42 9.86 -2.78 7.40
C GLU A 42 8.65 -2.45 6.51
N TYR A 43 7.67 -3.34 6.50
CA TYR A 43 6.48 -3.23 5.66
C TYR A 43 5.30 -3.98 6.31
N ASP A 44 4.08 -3.74 5.81
CA ASP A 44 2.89 -4.52 6.10
C ASP A 44 2.70 -5.62 5.03
N PRO A 45 2.75 -6.92 5.38
CA PRO A 45 2.55 -8.02 4.43
C PRO A 45 1.11 -8.10 3.89
N GLY A 46 0.16 -7.45 4.56
CA GLY A 46 -1.27 -7.67 4.38
C GLY A 46 -1.88 -8.46 5.54
N ALA A 47 -3.10 -8.93 5.35
CA ALA A 47 -3.73 -9.86 6.27
C ALA A 47 -2.93 -11.16 6.41
N PRO A 48 -2.79 -11.72 7.63
CA PRO A 48 -2.31 -13.09 7.79
C PRO A 48 -3.24 -14.04 7.03
N LYS A 49 -2.70 -14.82 6.08
CA LYS A 49 -3.51 -15.64 5.16
C LYS A 49 -4.44 -16.62 5.87
N ASP A 50 -4.02 -17.18 7.00
CA ASP A 50 -4.81 -18.17 7.76
C ASP A 50 -5.81 -17.56 8.76
N SER A 51 -5.91 -16.22 8.81
CA SER A 51 -6.91 -15.51 9.63
C SER A 51 -8.27 -15.39 8.92
N LYS A 52 -9.28 -14.86 9.62
CA LYS A 52 -10.59 -14.50 9.00
C LYS A 52 -10.52 -13.22 8.16
N TRP A 53 -9.42 -12.45 8.21
CA TRP A 53 -9.33 -11.14 7.54
C TRP A 53 -9.50 -11.21 6.01
N PRO A 54 -8.87 -12.14 5.27
CA PRO A 54 -9.09 -12.27 3.82
C PRO A 54 -10.56 -12.57 3.47
N ASP A 55 -11.28 -13.31 4.33
CA ASP A 55 -12.70 -13.60 4.14
C ASP A 55 -13.56 -12.36 4.40
N LEU A 56 -13.33 -11.68 5.52
CA LEU A 56 -14.02 -10.43 5.88
C LEU A 56 -13.81 -9.34 4.82
N PHE A 57 -12.62 -9.24 4.22
CA PHE A 57 -12.36 -8.29 3.14
C PHE A 57 -13.03 -8.71 1.82
N ALA A 58 -13.06 -10.00 1.50
CA ALA A 58 -13.83 -10.53 0.36
C ALA A 58 -15.37 -10.41 0.52
N GLU A 59 -15.87 -10.39 1.76
CA GLU A 59 -17.28 -10.16 2.13
C GLU A 59 -17.74 -8.70 2.01
N THR A 60 -16.88 -7.77 1.55
CA THR A 60 -17.24 -6.36 1.36
C THR A 60 -18.51 -6.23 0.50
N PRO A 61 -19.57 -5.53 0.94
CA PRO A 61 -20.77 -5.36 0.12
C PRO A 61 -20.50 -4.72 -1.25
N ASN A 62 -21.41 -4.86 -2.20
CA ASN A 62 -21.47 -4.06 -3.42
C ASN A 62 -21.91 -2.63 -3.06
N PHE A 63 -21.03 -1.90 -2.39
CA PHE A 63 -21.18 -0.51 -1.93
C PHE A 63 -21.77 0.40 -3.01
N ARG A 64 -21.40 0.16 -4.27
CA ARG A 64 -21.83 0.96 -5.41
C ARG A 64 -23.29 0.70 -5.82
N ALA A 65 -23.71 -0.56 -5.98
CA ALA A 65 -25.12 -0.86 -6.27
C ALA A 65 -26.01 -0.54 -5.07
N PHE A 66 -25.58 -0.91 -3.86
CA PHE A 66 -26.33 -0.68 -2.63
C PHE A 66 -26.49 0.82 -2.34
N GLY A 67 -25.39 1.59 -2.45
CA GLY A 67 -25.41 3.04 -2.31
C GLY A 67 -26.31 3.75 -3.33
N LYS A 68 -26.34 3.30 -4.59
CA LYS A 68 -27.28 3.82 -5.60
C LYS A 68 -28.74 3.56 -5.25
N ALA A 69 -29.04 2.38 -4.72
CA ALA A 69 -30.39 1.99 -4.35
C ALA A 69 -30.90 2.82 -3.16
N VAL A 70 -30.12 2.86 -2.06
CA VAL A 70 -30.44 3.63 -0.84
C VAL A 70 -30.54 5.13 -1.11
N LEU A 71 -29.67 5.68 -1.96
CA LEU A 71 -29.70 7.10 -2.32
C LEU A 71 -30.67 7.41 -3.48
N GLN A 72 -31.45 6.43 -3.94
CA GLN A 72 -32.45 6.56 -5.00
C GLN A 72 -31.92 7.22 -6.29
N GLY A 73 -30.69 6.87 -6.67
CA GLY A 73 -30.09 7.29 -7.94
C GLY A 73 -29.60 8.74 -8.03
N THR A 74 -29.55 9.49 -6.91
CA THR A 74 -29.07 10.91 -6.90
C THR A 74 -27.62 11.08 -7.35
N GLY A 75 -26.80 10.03 -7.34
CA GLY A 75 -25.46 10.01 -7.94
C GLY A 75 -24.64 8.75 -7.62
N GLU A 76 -23.39 8.72 -8.10
CA GLU A 76 -22.38 7.76 -7.65
C GLU A 76 -21.76 8.29 -6.34
N LYS A 77 -22.25 7.82 -5.18
CA LYS A 77 -21.77 8.29 -3.86
C LYS A 77 -20.35 7.82 -3.52
N PHE A 78 -19.93 6.68 -4.06
CA PHE A 78 -18.61 6.08 -3.80
C PHE A 78 -17.70 6.23 -5.03
N ARG A 79 -16.43 6.60 -4.83
CA ARG A 79 -15.40 6.68 -5.89
C ARG A 79 -14.77 5.30 -6.12
N TRP A 80 -15.61 4.38 -6.56
CA TRP A 80 -15.36 2.94 -6.60
C TRP A 80 -14.17 2.48 -7.45
N ILE A 81 -13.70 3.27 -8.43
CA ILE A 81 -12.72 2.82 -9.46
C ILE A 81 -11.37 2.41 -8.87
N PHE A 82 -10.96 3.03 -7.76
CA PHE A 82 -9.75 2.67 -7.00
C PHE A 82 -10.02 1.75 -5.81
N GLY A 83 -11.20 1.14 -5.72
CA GLY A 83 -11.48 0.10 -4.75
C GLY A 83 -11.62 0.58 -3.30
N PRO A 84 -11.72 -0.39 -2.38
CA PRO A 84 -11.73 -0.18 -0.94
C PRO A 84 -10.32 -0.03 -0.37
N MET A 85 -10.23 0.61 0.80
CA MET A 85 -9.04 0.68 1.65
C MET A 85 -9.44 0.24 3.05
N TRP A 86 -9.26 -1.06 3.32
CA TRP A 86 -9.80 -1.70 4.51
C TRP A 86 -9.19 -1.20 5.82
N TYR A 87 -7.85 -1.11 5.91
CA TYR A 87 -7.17 -0.77 7.15
C TYR A 87 -5.76 -0.15 6.96
N ARG A 88 -5.12 0.19 8.09
CA ARG A 88 -3.69 0.51 8.23
C ARG A 88 -3.22 0.15 9.65
N GLY A 89 -2.06 -0.47 9.82
CA GLY A 89 -1.58 -0.95 11.14
C GLY A 89 -1.69 -2.47 11.29
N ARG A 90 -1.98 -2.96 12.50
CA ARG A 90 -1.86 -4.38 12.88
C ARG A 90 -3.15 -5.19 12.78
N LEU A 91 -3.02 -6.45 12.38
CA LEU A 91 -4.15 -7.39 12.21
C LEU A 91 -4.00 -8.70 13.00
N GLY A 92 -2.86 -8.95 13.65
CA GLY A 92 -2.61 -10.12 14.46
C GLY A 92 -3.27 -10.09 15.84
N LYS A 93 -3.00 -11.15 16.62
CA LYS A 93 -3.50 -11.29 17.99
C LYS A 93 -2.68 -10.47 18.97
N ASN A 94 -3.34 -9.72 19.85
CA ASN A 94 -2.76 -8.88 20.91
C ASN A 94 -1.76 -7.83 20.40
N GLU A 95 -1.85 -7.44 19.13
CA GLU A 95 -1.00 -6.39 18.53
C GLU A 95 -1.61 -4.98 18.69
N VAL A 96 -2.93 -4.88 18.84
CA VAL A 96 -3.68 -3.61 18.86
C VAL A 96 -3.95 -3.18 20.30
N LYS A 97 -3.43 -2.02 20.67
CA LYS A 97 -3.76 -1.30 21.92
C LYS A 97 -4.72 -0.15 21.69
N VAL A 98 -4.64 0.50 20.53
CA VAL A 98 -5.49 1.63 20.12
C VAL A 98 -6.17 1.34 18.78
N PHE A 99 -7.51 1.38 18.76
CA PHE A 99 -8.29 1.26 17.53
C PHE A 99 -8.79 2.65 17.08
N VAL A 100 -8.58 3.00 15.80
CA VAL A 100 -8.93 4.32 15.26
C VAL A 100 -9.94 4.16 14.13
N ILE A 101 -11.04 4.91 14.20
CA ILE A 101 -12.16 4.83 13.25
C ILE A 101 -12.30 6.19 12.56
N GLY A 102 -12.02 6.24 11.27
CA GLY A 102 -12.22 7.41 10.40
C GLY A 102 -13.52 7.39 9.62
N GLN A 103 -13.63 8.29 8.64
CA GLN A 103 -14.79 8.42 7.75
C GLN A 103 -14.57 7.63 6.46
N GLU A 104 -13.62 8.06 5.64
CA GLU A 104 -13.16 7.42 4.40
C GLU A 104 -11.66 7.68 4.17
N GLY A 105 -11.06 6.97 3.21
CA GLY A 105 -9.74 7.34 2.64
C GLY A 105 -9.88 8.23 1.40
N ALA A 106 -8.87 9.03 1.08
CA ALA A 106 -8.80 9.92 -0.08
C ALA A 106 -7.91 9.32 -1.20
N GLN A 107 -7.24 10.18 -1.98
CA GLN A 107 -6.39 9.73 -3.09
C GLN A 107 -5.05 9.09 -2.66
N ASP A 108 -4.48 9.48 -1.53
CA ASP A 108 -3.24 8.87 -1.01
C ASP A 108 -3.54 7.43 -0.57
N GLU A 109 -4.66 7.23 0.14
CA GLU A 109 -5.21 5.93 0.54
C GLU A 109 -5.54 5.06 -0.69
N ASN A 110 -6.12 5.66 -1.75
CA ASN A 110 -6.37 4.95 -3.01
C ASN A 110 -5.07 4.43 -3.69
N VAL A 111 -3.92 5.10 -3.56
CA VAL A 111 -2.66 4.62 -4.18
C VAL A 111 -1.92 3.64 -3.28
N SER A 112 -1.86 3.93 -1.98
CA SER A 112 -1.17 3.10 -0.97
C SER A 112 -1.93 1.84 -0.55
N ASN A 113 -3.20 1.70 -0.94
CA ASN A 113 -4.08 0.57 -0.62
C ASN A 113 -4.24 0.36 0.90
N ARG A 114 -4.23 1.46 1.66
CA ARG A 114 -4.32 1.51 3.13
C ARG A 114 -5.16 2.71 3.57
N SER A 115 -5.78 2.64 4.73
CA SER A 115 -6.52 3.76 5.33
C SER A 115 -5.55 4.80 5.93
N PHE A 116 -5.98 6.05 6.16
CA PHE A 116 -5.19 7.07 6.88
C PHE A 116 -3.71 7.19 6.44
N THR A 117 -3.45 7.42 5.16
CA THR A 117 -2.09 7.62 4.62
C THR A 117 -1.83 9.03 4.12
N GLY A 118 -2.86 9.85 3.93
CA GLY A 118 -2.74 11.28 3.63
C GLY A 118 -2.65 12.19 4.86
N SER A 119 -2.97 13.47 4.66
CA SER A 119 -2.89 14.56 5.66
C SER A 119 -3.57 14.29 7.02
N THR A 120 -4.68 13.55 7.04
CA THR A 120 -5.35 13.11 8.29
C THR A 120 -4.53 12.03 9.03
N GLY A 121 -3.91 11.12 8.28
CA GLY A 121 -3.10 10.02 8.82
C GLY A 121 -1.86 10.50 9.58
N THR A 122 -1.10 11.44 9.02
CA THR A 122 0.13 11.98 9.64
C THR A 122 -0.16 12.78 10.92
N ARG A 123 -1.34 13.40 11.02
CA ARG A 123 -1.80 14.11 12.24
C ARG A 123 -2.28 13.15 13.32
N MET A 124 -2.99 12.07 12.94
CA MET A 124 -3.31 11.01 13.90
C MET A 124 -2.06 10.25 14.36
N GLN A 125 -1.06 10.07 13.50
CA GLN A 125 0.24 9.52 13.90
C GLN A 125 0.88 10.39 14.98
N LYS A 126 0.89 11.72 14.82
CA LYS A 126 1.44 12.62 15.85
C LYS A 126 0.73 12.46 17.21
N PHE A 127 -0.58 12.27 17.20
CA PHE A 127 -1.38 12.02 18.40
C PHE A 127 -1.04 10.67 19.07
N LEU A 128 -0.88 9.60 18.29
CA LEU A 128 -0.47 8.29 18.82
C LEU A 128 0.98 8.31 19.34
N ASN A 129 1.90 8.97 18.63
CA ASN A 129 3.29 9.12 19.07
C ASN A 129 3.38 9.87 20.41
N TYR A 130 2.54 10.88 20.66
CA TYR A 130 2.44 11.55 21.98
C TYR A 130 1.93 10.61 23.08
N LEU A 131 1.00 9.72 22.75
CA LEU A 131 0.58 8.64 23.65
C LEU A 131 1.65 7.53 23.79
N GLY A 132 2.82 7.66 23.15
CA GLY A 132 3.89 6.66 23.18
C GLY A 132 3.53 5.37 22.43
N ILE A 133 2.74 5.48 21.36
CA ILE A 133 2.30 4.38 20.49
C ILE A 133 2.76 4.69 19.06
N ASP A 134 3.60 3.84 18.47
CA ASP A 134 4.09 3.98 17.10
C ASP A 134 3.71 2.80 16.19
N ARG A 135 3.30 1.66 16.76
CA ARG A 135 3.04 0.43 16.00
C ARG A 135 1.84 -0.38 16.47
N SER A 136 1.43 -0.31 17.75
CA SER A 136 0.33 -1.12 18.29
C SER A 136 -1.06 -0.48 18.13
N TYR A 137 -1.43 -0.24 16.89
CA TYR A 137 -2.74 0.32 16.51
C TYR A 137 -3.34 -0.39 15.30
N LEU A 138 -4.63 -0.14 15.08
CA LEU A 138 -5.32 -0.42 13.82
C LEU A 138 -6.22 0.75 13.45
N PHE A 139 -6.15 1.21 12.20
CA PHE A 139 -7.01 2.24 11.63
C PHE A 139 -8.00 1.62 10.65
N MET A 140 -9.29 1.86 10.83
CA MET A 140 -10.37 1.50 9.89
C MET A 140 -11.29 2.71 9.65
N ASN A 141 -12.28 2.59 8.76
CA ASN A 141 -13.17 3.69 8.36
C ASN A 141 -14.66 3.32 8.46
N THR A 142 -15.53 4.31 8.61
CA THR A 142 -17.00 4.20 8.42
C THR A 142 -17.33 3.62 7.04
N PHE A 143 -16.60 4.04 6.01
CA PHE A 143 -16.65 3.48 4.65
C PHE A 143 -15.26 3.06 4.19
N VAL A 144 -15.12 1.83 3.67
CA VAL A 144 -13.88 1.40 3.02
C VAL A 144 -13.63 2.13 1.68
N TYR A 145 -14.66 2.72 1.08
CA TYR A 145 -14.59 3.50 -0.17
C TYR A 145 -14.61 5.01 0.08
N THR A 146 -13.79 5.77 -0.67
CA THR A 146 -13.88 7.25 -0.73
C THR A 146 -15.27 7.70 -1.17
N ILE A 147 -15.87 8.71 -0.52
CA ILE A 147 -17.18 9.24 -0.92
C ILE A 147 -17.10 10.47 -1.85
N THR A 148 -18.25 10.88 -2.37
CA THR A 148 -18.49 12.16 -3.07
C THR A 148 -19.34 13.10 -2.18
N GLY A 149 -19.00 14.39 -2.19
CA GLY A 149 -19.55 15.35 -1.23
C GLY A 149 -18.87 15.24 0.15
N GLN A 150 -19.65 15.43 1.21
CA GLN A 150 -19.23 15.30 2.61
C GLN A 150 -20.23 14.42 3.38
N TYR A 151 -19.80 13.86 4.52
CA TYR A 151 -20.67 13.13 5.46
C TYR A 151 -21.49 14.05 6.37
N SER A 152 -21.11 15.32 6.52
CA SER A 152 -21.85 16.32 7.29
C SER A 152 -22.09 17.55 6.43
N LEU A 153 -23.19 18.27 6.70
CA LEU A 153 -23.56 19.49 5.98
C LEU A 153 -23.19 20.73 6.79
N PHE A 154 -22.74 21.79 6.11
CA PHE A 154 -22.31 23.04 6.72
C PHE A 154 -22.77 24.25 5.87
N GLY A 155 -23.07 25.39 6.51
CA GLY A 155 -23.53 26.59 5.81
C GLY A 155 -24.79 26.35 4.98
N GLU A 156 -24.83 26.89 3.75
CA GLU A 156 -25.99 26.75 2.85
C GLU A 156 -26.31 25.29 2.48
N ASP A 157 -25.33 24.38 2.54
CA ASP A 157 -25.56 22.96 2.28
C ASP A 157 -26.44 22.31 3.37
N ALA A 158 -26.41 22.84 4.61
CA ALA A 158 -27.28 22.40 5.69
C ALA A 158 -28.70 22.99 5.61
N LYS A 159 -28.91 24.06 4.84
CA LYS A 159 -30.22 24.66 4.58
C LYS A 159 -30.93 24.03 3.38
N ASN A 160 -30.22 23.27 2.53
CA ASN A 160 -30.74 22.71 1.30
C ASN A 160 -31.53 21.40 1.56
N PRO A 161 -32.87 21.36 1.39
CA PRO A 161 -33.67 20.20 1.77
C PRO A 161 -33.27 18.91 1.03
N LYS A 162 -32.82 19.01 -0.22
CA LYS A 162 -32.37 17.83 -1.00
C LYS A 162 -31.08 17.24 -0.43
N LYS A 163 -30.18 18.07 0.08
CA LYS A 163 -28.95 17.62 0.74
C LYS A 163 -29.21 17.06 2.13
N VAL A 164 -30.15 17.64 2.88
CA VAL A 164 -30.60 17.09 4.17
C VAL A 164 -31.24 15.70 3.99
N GLU A 165 -32.03 15.51 2.95
CA GLU A 165 -32.62 14.22 2.61
C GLU A 165 -31.57 13.20 2.11
N GLU A 166 -30.60 13.61 1.29
CA GLU A 166 -29.45 12.76 0.94
C GLU A 166 -28.64 12.37 2.20
N LEU A 167 -28.46 13.30 3.14
CA LEU A 167 -27.78 13.07 4.40
C LEU A 167 -28.52 12.03 5.25
N LYS A 168 -29.84 12.11 5.43
CA LYS A 168 -30.63 11.12 6.17
C LYS A 168 -30.37 9.69 5.68
N ARG A 169 -30.44 9.50 4.36
CA ARG A 169 -30.20 8.21 3.69
C ARG A 169 -28.75 7.75 3.83
N LEU A 170 -27.80 8.69 3.80
CA LEU A 170 -26.38 8.41 4.09
C LEU A 170 -26.16 8.02 5.56
N MET A 171 -26.86 8.63 6.52
CA MET A 171 -26.78 8.27 7.94
C MET A 171 -27.34 6.87 8.17
N TRP A 172 -28.49 6.52 7.55
CA TRP A 172 -29.01 5.16 7.58
C TRP A 172 -27.97 4.16 7.03
N LEU A 173 -27.46 4.40 5.82
CA LEU A 173 -26.46 3.53 5.19
C LEU A 173 -25.21 3.36 6.07
N ALA A 174 -24.77 4.44 6.73
CA ALA A 174 -23.53 4.48 7.47
C ALA A 174 -23.63 4.02 8.94
N GLN A 175 -24.79 4.14 9.59
CA GLN A 175 -24.92 4.01 11.05
C GLN A 175 -26.17 3.24 11.53
N ASP A 176 -27.13 2.89 10.68
CA ASP A 176 -28.24 2.00 11.05
C ASP A 176 -27.74 0.55 11.10
N GLU A 177 -27.94 -0.14 12.24
CA GLU A 177 -27.44 -1.51 12.45
C GLU A 177 -28.10 -2.55 11.51
N SER A 178 -29.17 -2.16 10.81
CA SER A 178 -29.82 -2.96 9.77
C SER A 178 -29.25 -2.77 8.35
N SER A 179 -28.38 -1.76 8.15
CA SER A 179 -27.55 -1.59 6.94
C SER A 179 -26.48 -2.67 6.83
N ILE A 180 -26.36 -3.29 5.66
CA ILE A 180 -25.33 -4.30 5.36
C ILE A 180 -23.91 -3.72 5.44
N VAL A 181 -23.74 -2.41 5.20
CA VAL A 181 -22.47 -1.69 5.36
C VAL A 181 -22.07 -1.58 6.84
N VAL A 182 -23.05 -1.40 7.73
CA VAL A 182 -22.82 -1.38 9.19
C VAL A 182 -22.53 -2.77 9.71
N GLN A 183 -23.30 -3.79 9.27
CA GLN A 183 -23.06 -5.19 9.62
C GLN A 183 -21.69 -5.68 9.17
N HIS A 184 -21.28 -5.40 7.93
CA HIS A 184 -19.93 -5.73 7.43
C HIS A 184 -18.82 -5.04 8.24
N ARG A 185 -18.99 -3.75 8.54
CA ARG A 185 -18.04 -3.00 9.37
C ARG A 185 -17.97 -3.54 10.80
N HIS A 186 -19.11 -3.91 11.39
CA HIS A 186 -19.14 -4.49 12.74
C HIS A 186 -18.49 -5.88 12.74
N LYS A 187 -18.74 -6.77 11.76
CA LYS A 187 -18.00 -8.05 11.61
C LYS A 187 -16.47 -7.84 11.67
N MET A 188 -15.95 -6.80 11.01
CA MET A 188 -14.52 -6.46 11.05
C MET A 188 -14.08 -5.92 12.43
N PHE A 189 -14.85 -5.03 13.05
CA PHE A 189 -14.52 -4.46 14.37
C PHE A 189 -14.59 -5.53 15.48
N ASP A 190 -15.56 -6.43 15.40
CA ASP A 190 -15.78 -7.54 16.31
C ASP A 190 -14.66 -8.57 16.22
N TYR A 191 -14.13 -8.83 15.01
CA TYR A 191 -12.96 -9.70 14.84
C TYR A 191 -11.66 -9.05 15.33
N MET A 192 -11.47 -7.73 15.14
CA MET A 192 -10.37 -7.00 15.78
C MET A 192 -10.42 -7.15 17.31
N LEU A 193 -11.62 -7.01 17.91
CA LEU A 193 -11.85 -7.20 19.34
C LEU A 193 -11.60 -8.66 19.76
N GLU A 194 -12.09 -9.65 19.01
CA GLU A 194 -11.82 -11.09 19.25
C GLU A 194 -10.32 -11.40 19.28
N GLN A 195 -9.52 -10.75 18.43
CA GLN A 195 -8.07 -10.92 18.40
C GLN A 195 -7.32 -10.07 19.44
N ASN A 196 -7.95 -9.08 20.10
CA ASN A 196 -7.24 -8.09 20.93
C ASN A 196 -7.96 -7.74 22.25
N GLU A 197 -8.87 -8.60 22.76
CA GLU A 197 -9.65 -8.37 24.00
C GLU A 197 -8.75 -8.17 25.25
N GLU A 198 -7.50 -8.68 25.21
CA GLU A 198 -6.50 -8.55 26.28
C GLU A 198 -5.68 -7.25 26.22
N THR A 199 -5.61 -6.58 25.06
CA THR A 199 -4.71 -5.43 24.81
C THR A 199 -5.43 -4.14 24.44
N LEU A 200 -6.59 -4.21 23.78
CA LEU A 200 -7.35 -3.04 23.35
C LEU A 200 -7.77 -2.21 24.56
N SER A 201 -7.26 -0.98 24.65
CA SER A 201 -7.50 -0.07 25.78
C SER A 201 -8.25 1.21 25.36
N LEU A 202 -8.08 1.64 24.11
CA LEU A 202 -8.59 2.92 23.61
C LEU A 202 -9.19 2.79 22.21
N VAL A 203 -10.34 3.41 22.00
CA VAL A 203 -10.95 3.60 20.67
C VAL A 203 -11.05 5.09 20.37
N ILE A 204 -10.68 5.52 19.16
CA ILE A 204 -10.67 6.92 18.74
C ILE A 204 -11.56 7.10 17.50
N GLY A 205 -12.71 7.74 17.67
CA GLY A 205 -13.53 8.20 16.55
C GLY A 205 -13.00 9.52 16.00
N VAL A 206 -12.61 9.55 14.73
CA VAL A 206 -12.05 10.73 14.04
C VAL A 206 -13.10 11.39 13.16
N GLY A 207 -13.44 12.65 13.45
CA GLY A 207 -14.50 13.36 12.75
C GLY A 207 -15.90 12.84 13.09
N THR A 208 -16.94 13.38 12.43
CA THR A 208 -18.34 13.02 12.72
C THR A 208 -18.58 11.53 12.49
N ALA A 209 -18.32 11.02 11.28
CA ALA A 209 -18.57 9.63 10.93
C ALA A 209 -17.81 8.63 11.83
N GLY A 210 -16.54 8.91 12.12
CA GLY A 210 -15.72 8.07 12.99
C GLY A 210 -16.27 8.00 14.43
N LYS A 211 -16.71 9.13 14.98
CA LYS A 211 -17.41 9.17 16.28
C LYS A 211 -18.76 8.47 16.24
N ASP A 212 -19.53 8.64 15.17
CA ASP A 212 -20.84 8.03 15.01
C ASP A 212 -20.70 6.49 14.95
N SER A 213 -19.76 5.98 14.13
CA SER A 213 -19.49 4.55 14.00
C SER A 213 -18.90 3.94 15.26
N ALA A 214 -18.01 4.65 15.98
CA ALA A 214 -17.54 4.23 17.30
C ALA A 214 -18.71 4.13 18.30
N ALA A 215 -19.61 5.12 18.30
CA ALA A 215 -20.78 5.12 19.18
C ALA A 215 -21.79 4.01 18.82
N THR A 216 -22.04 3.74 17.54
CA THR A 216 -22.92 2.65 17.07
C THR A 216 -22.36 1.29 17.44
N TRP A 217 -21.07 1.05 17.26
CA TRP A 217 -20.41 -0.20 17.67
C TRP A 217 -20.46 -0.45 19.18
N VAL A 218 -20.37 0.62 20.00
CA VAL A 218 -20.57 0.52 21.45
C VAL A 218 -22.04 0.19 21.78
N ARG A 219 -23.03 0.71 21.05
CA ARG A 219 -24.45 0.40 21.27
C ARG A 219 -24.80 -1.04 20.89
N SER A 220 -24.25 -1.59 19.81
CA SER A 220 -24.44 -3.00 19.47
C SER A 220 -23.80 -3.97 20.48
N HIS A 221 -22.94 -3.47 21.39
CA HIS A 221 -22.40 -4.17 22.56
C HIS A 221 -23.14 -3.85 23.88
N GLY A 222 -24.38 -3.35 23.79
CA GLY A 222 -25.23 -2.99 24.93
C GLY A 222 -24.82 -1.69 25.66
N GLY A 223 -23.84 -0.95 25.12
CA GLY A 223 -23.28 0.24 25.74
C GLY A 223 -24.07 1.51 25.46
N LYS A 224 -23.87 2.54 26.29
CA LYS A 224 -24.52 3.86 26.13
C LYS A 224 -23.52 4.90 25.62
N CYS A 225 -23.46 5.10 24.30
CA CYS A 225 -22.58 6.08 23.69
C CYS A 225 -23.20 6.81 22.49
N SER A 226 -22.80 8.08 22.32
CA SER A 226 -23.22 8.97 21.23
C SER A 226 -22.08 9.90 20.80
N SER A 227 -22.14 10.37 19.56
CA SER A 227 -21.18 11.34 18.99
C SER A 227 -21.10 12.65 19.79
N SER A 228 -22.20 13.05 20.44
CA SER A 228 -22.27 14.23 21.32
C SER A 228 -21.50 14.04 22.65
N GLN A 229 -21.49 12.82 23.20
CA GLN A 229 -20.65 12.49 24.36
C GLN A 229 -19.17 12.42 23.95
N LEU A 230 -18.85 11.70 22.87
CA LEU A 230 -17.49 11.59 22.34
C LEU A 230 -16.87 12.94 21.94
N SER A 231 -17.69 13.89 21.49
CA SER A 231 -17.23 15.25 21.19
C SER A 231 -16.86 16.03 22.45
N ARG A 232 -17.53 15.82 23.59
CA ARG A 232 -17.29 16.57 24.83
C ARG A 232 -16.28 15.91 25.78
N GLY A 233 -16.28 14.59 25.87
CA GLY A 233 -15.45 13.78 26.75
C GLY A 233 -15.17 12.40 26.15
N TYR A 234 -15.54 11.34 26.88
CA TYR A 234 -15.39 9.94 26.48
C TYR A 234 -16.65 9.11 26.81
N CYS A 235 -16.71 7.88 26.28
CA CYS A 235 -17.61 6.82 26.71
C CYS A 235 -16.79 5.67 27.31
N THR A 236 -17.36 4.94 28.27
CA THR A 236 -16.83 3.65 28.75
C THR A 236 -17.60 2.51 28.07
N GLY A 237 -16.90 1.49 27.60
CA GLY A 237 -17.53 0.32 26.99
C GLY A 237 -18.18 -0.63 28.01
N THR A 238 -18.90 -1.63 27.48
CA THR A 238 -19.67 -2.62 28.25
C THR A 238 -19.45 -4.03 27.72
N GLY A 239 -19.73 -5.06 28.51
CA GLY A 239 -19.50 -6.46 28.12
C GLY A 239 -18.03 -6.69 27.79
N LYS A 240 -17.73 -7.14 26.57
CA LYS A 240 -16.36 -7.28 26.05
C LYS A 240 -15.57 -5.95 26.03
N LEU A 241 -16.26 -4.82 25.88
CA LEU A 241 -15.65 -3.49 25.85
C LEU A 241 -15.47 -2.87 27.25
N LYS A 242 -15.72 -3.58 28.35
CA LYS A 242 -15.67 -3.05 29.73
C LYS A 242 -14.35 -2.36 30.12
N ASN A 243 -13.23 -2.82 29.56
CA ASN A 243 -11.89 -2.27 29.80
C ASN A 243 -11.53 -1.12 28.84
N VAL A 244 -12.35 -0.87 27.82
CA VAL A 244 -12.07 0.05 26.73
C VAL A 244 -12.70 1.41 27.01
N ARG A 245 -11.92 2.49 26.80
CA ARG A 245 -12.47 3.86 26.72
C ARG A 245 -12.57 4.29 25.26
N ILE A 246 -13.63 5.03 24.93
CA ILE A 246 -13.90 5.50 23.58
C ILE A 246 -13.88 7.04 23.61
N ILE A 247 -13.01 7.66 22.81
CA ILE A 247 -12.93 9.13 22.66
C ILE A 247 -13.35 9.55 21.24
N GLY A 248 -13.68 10.83 21.10
CA GLY A 248 -13.87 11.46 19.79
C GLY A 248 -12.96 12.66 19.60
N VAL A 249 -12.24 12.72 18.48
CA VAL A 249 -11.45 13.88 18.05
C VAL A 249 -12.10 14.55 16.84
N SER A 250 -11.90 15.86 16.68
CA SER A 250 -12.29 16.58 15.46
C SER A 250 -11.53 16.05 14.23
N HIS A 251 -12.11 16.17 13.03
CA HIS A 251 -11.44 15.72 11.81
C HIS A 251 -10.28 16.68 11.47
N PRO A 252 -9.02 16.21 11.31
CA PRO A 252 -7.87 17.08 11.05
C PRO A 252 -8.00 17.98 9.81
N GLY A 253 -8.69 17.49 8.77
CA GLY A 253 -9.01 18.26 7.56
C GLY A 253 -10.05 19.39 7.76
N ALA A 254 -10.59 19.59 8.97
CA ALA A 254 -11.52 20.68 9.24
C ALA A 254 -10.85 22.07 9.18
N ALA A 255 -9.51 22.17 9.21
CA ALA A 255 -8.75 23.43 9.09
C ALA A 255 -8.72 24.04 7.66
N SER A 256 -9.41 23.47 6.66
CA SER A 256 -9.36 24.01 5.29
C SER A 256 -9.95 25.43 5.21
N ALA A 257 -9.48 26.25 4.25
CA ALA A 257 -9.96 27.62 4.08
C ALA A 257 -11.50 27.70 3.94
N ARG A 258 -12.11 26.76 3.20
CA ARG A 258 -13.56 26.61 3.04
C ARG A 258 -14.32 26.36 4.35
N ASN A 259 -13.65 25.86 5.39
CA ASN A 259 -14.23 25.48 6.67
C ASN A 259 -13.88 26.47 7.81
N GLY A 260 -13.27 27.62 7.49
CA GLY A 260 -12.91 28.66 8.47
C GLY A 260 -11.41 28.85 8.71
N GLY A 261 -10.53 28.23 7.90
CA GLY A 261 -9.10 28.57 7.85
C GLY A 261 -8.38 28.53 9.21
N ASP A 262 -7.64 29.58 9.54
CA ASP A 262 -6.81 29.65 10.75
C ASP A 262 -7.60 29.55 12.06
N ASP A 263 -8.83 30.03 12.11
CA ASP A 263 -9.73 29.88 13.26
C ASP A 263 -10.16 28.42 13.46
N ALA A 264 -10.39 27.69 12.36
CA ALA A 264 -10.68 26.27 12.40
C ALA A 264 -9.41 25.49 12.80
N GLY A 265 -8.24 25.92 12.33
CA GLY A 265 -6.93 25.44 12.80
C GLY A 265 -6.71 25.68 14.29
N ALA A 266 -7.05 26.84 14.82
CA ALA A 266 -6.96 27.17 16.25
C ALA A 266 -7.88 26.29 17.10
N ARG A 267 -9.14 26.11 16.68
CA ARG A 267 -10.09 25.20 17.32
C ARG A 267 -9.61 23.75 17.31
N LEU A 268 -8.99 23.29 16.22
CA LEU A 268 -8.37 21.96 16.14
C LEU A 268 -7.19 21.79 17.11
N ARG A 269 -6.31 22.79 17.24
CA ARG A 269 -5.20 22.78 18.21
C ARG A 269 -5.73 22.59 19.65
N ILE A 270 -6.80 23.31 20.01
CA ILE A 270 -7.43 23.25 21.33
C ILE A 270 -8.12 21.90 21.57
N ASP A 271 -8.93 21.40 20.62
CA ASP A 271 -9.61 20.11 20.76
C ASP A 271 -8.60 18.96 20.90
N PHE A 272 -7.60 18.89 20.02
CA PHE A 272 -6.60 17.83 20.10
C PHE A 272 -5.81 17.85 21.41
N ASN A 273 -5.42 19.02 21.95
CA ASN A 273 -4.76 19.06 23.25
C ASN A 273 -5.68 18.60 24.38
N LYS A 274 -6.94 19.07 24.41
CA LYS A 274 -7.93 18.62 25.38
C LYS A 274 -8.16 17.10 25.34
N LYS A 275 -8.17 16.50 24.13
CA LYS A 275 -8.34 15.04 23.97
C LYS A 275 -7.09 14.27 24.38
N ALA A 276 -5.91 14.83 24.13
CA ALA A 276 -4.64 14.27 24.61
C ALA A 276 -4.55 14.28 26.15
N GLN A 277 -4.96 15.38 26.79
CA GLN A 277 -5.08 15.49 28.25
C GLN A 277 -6.06 14.47 28.83
N ILE A 278 -7.27 14.33 28.26
CA ILE A 278 -8.26 13.31 28.69
C ILE A 278 -7.67 11.89 28.66
N VAL A 279 -6.92 11.53 27.62
CA VAL A 279 -6.27 10.20 27.56
C VAL A 279 -5.10 10.09 28.54
N ALA A 280 -4.35 11.16 28.76
CA ALA A 280 -3.28 11.21 29.76
C ALA A 280 -3.81 11.00 31.18
N ASP A 281 -4.94 11.63 31.53
CA ASP A 281 -5.61 11.45 32.82
C ASP A 281 -6.16 10.02 32.97
N LEU A 282 -6.80 9.45 31.94
CA LEU A 282 -7.26 8.05 31.95
C LEU A 282 -6.12 7.05 32.21
N ILE A 283 -4.92 7.31 31.67
CA ILE A 283 -3.73 6.49 31.92
C ILE A 283 -3.19 6.71 33.34
N LYS A 284 -3.05 7.96 33.76
CA LYS A 284 -2.53 8.36 35.09
C LYS A 284 -3.39 7.81 36.23
N ASN A 285 -4.71 7.84 36.05
CA ASN A 285 -5.71 7.33 36.99
C ASN A 285 -5.91 5.80 36.88
N LYS A 286 -5.18 5.12 35.98
CA LYS A 286 -5.26 3.67 35.71
C LYS A 286 -6.66 3.21 35.24
N GLU A 287 -7.44 4.09 34.63
CA GLU A 287 -8.72 3.75 33.98
C GLU A 287 -8.53 2.94 32.68
N ILE A 288 -7.36 3.04 32.04
CA ILE A 288 -6.96 2.22 30.88
C ILE A 288 -5.50 1.73 31.02
N LYS A 289 -5.21 0.51 30.54
CA LYS A 289 -3.89 -0.11 30.58
C LYS A 289 -3.08 0.12 29.28
N LEU A 290 -3.02 1.36 28.80
CA LEU A 290 -2.28 1.69 27.58
C LEU A 290 -0.77 1.75 27.84
N GLU A 291 -0.08 0.62 27.76
CA GLU A 291 1.40 0.54 27.80
C GLU A 291 2.02 1.15 26.54
N THR A 292 3.18 1.79 26.66
CA THR A 292 3.93 2.33 25.50
C THR A 292 4.41 1.20 24.58
N ASP A 293 4.68 1.53 23.33
CA ASP A 293 5.35 0.63 22.40
C ASP A 293 6.87 0.59 22.66
N PRO A 294 7.60 -0.42 22.15
CA PRO A 294 9.06 -0.43 22.24
C PRO A 294 9.68 0.86 21.71
N ASP A 295 10.78 1.29 22.34
CA ASP A 295 11.54 2.51 22.01
C ASP A 295 10.80 3.85 22.23
N MET A 296 9.46 3.81 22.34
CA MET A 296 8.62 5.00 22.47
C MET A 296 8.61 5.58 23.89
N LYS A 297 8.92 6.87 23.98
CA LYS A 297 8.88 7.66 25.21
C LYS A 297 7.57 8.45 25.30
N ARG A 298 6.99 8.48 26.50
CA ARG A 298 5.75 9.19 26.82
C ARG A 298 6.02 10.20 27.93
N ASP A 299 5.63 11.45 27.70
CA ASP A 299 5.88 12.56 28.63
C ASP A 299 4.66 13.49 28.69
N PHE A 300 3.82 13.26 29.70
CA PHE A 300 2.62 14.05 29.97
C PHE A 300 2.90 15.29 30.85
N THR A 301 4.15 15.67 31.06
CA THR A 301 4.49 17.00 31.63
C THR A 301 4.43 18.12 30.59
N LYS A 302 4.28 17.76 29.31
CA LYS A 302 4.21 18.66 28.15
C LYS A 302 2.85 18.52 27.49
N ASP A 303 2.21 19.63 27.16
CA ASP A 303 1.00 19.65 26.33
C ASP A 303 1.24 19.05 24.95
N PHE A 304 0.18 18.47 24.37
CA PHE A 304 0.20 17.94 23.01
C PHE A 304 0.33 19.06 21.98
N ARG A 305 1.46 19.05 21.25
CA ARG A 305 1.71 19.96 20.13
C ARG A 305 1.10 19.39 18.85
N TYR A 306 -0.07 19.90 18.46
CA TYR A 306 -0.73 19.60 17.19
C TYR A 306 0.19 19.90 15.99
N GLY A 307 0.30 18.92 15.11
CA GLY A 307 1.23 18.89 13.98
C GLY A 307 1.15 17.52 13.32
N TYR A 308 2.19 17.13 12.58
CA TYR A 308 2.28 15.82 11.93
C TYR A 308 3.48 14.99 12.46
N ALA A 309 3.40 13.68 12.24
CA ALA A 309 4.51 12.74 12.22
C ALA A 309 4.34 11.86 10.98
N ALA A 310 5.45 11.47 10.37
CA ALA A 310 5.42 10.58 9.22
C ALA A 310 4.95 9.18 9.62
N ILE A 311 4.23 8.51 8.71
CA ILE A 311 3.64 7.20 8.96
C ILE A 311 4.73 6.12 8.76
N PRO A 312 4.95 5.23 9.74
CA PRO A 312 6.01 4.22 9.66
C PRO A 312 5.96 3.33 8.42
N HIS A 313 7.12 2.87 7.92
CA HIS A 313 7.18 2.01 6.73
C HIS A 313 6.44 0.68 6.94
N ARG A 314 6.44 0.14 8.17
CA ARG A 314 5.65 -1.01 8.68
C ARG A 314 4.12 -0.92 8.50
N ASP A 315 3.58 0.18 7.97
CA ASP A 315 2.14 0.37 7.68
C ASP A 315 1.79 0.28 6.19
N PHE A 316 2.79 0.16 5.31
CA PHE A 316 2.65 0.13 3.86
C PHE A 316 3.18 -1.18 3.28
N ALA A 317 2.64 -1.64 2.16
CA ALA A 317 3.22 -2.77 1.44
C ALA A 317 4.64 -2.42 0.94
N PHE A 318 5.56 -3.40 0.94
CA PHE A 318 6.91 -3.19 0.42
C PHE A 318 6.87 -2.66 -1.02
N GLY A 319 7.67 -1.64 -1.34
CA GLY A 319 7.65 -0.97 -2.64
C GLY A 319 6.54 0.09 -2.83
N THR A 320 5.76 0.43 -1.79
CA THR A 320 4.88 1.60 -1.84
C THR A 320 5.72 2.89 -1.89
N PRO A 321 5.39 3.90 -2.73
CA PRO A 321 6.21 5.10 -2.87
C PRO A 321 6.39 5.88 -1.55
N TRP A 322 7.64 6.16 -1.18
CA TRP A 322 8.00 6.66 0.15
C TRP A 322 7.41 8.02 0.52
N VAL A 323 7.11 8.89 -0.45
CA VAL A 323 6.34 10.13 -0.23
C VAL A 323 5.01 9.91 0.50
N MET A 324 4.37 8.75 0.31
CA MET A 324 3.09 8.43 0.93
C MET A 324 3.21 8.48 2.46
N GLY A 325 2.40 9.34 3.07
CA GLY A 325 2.38 9.51 4.52
C GLY A 325 3.64 10.13 5.12
N ASN A 326 4.49 10.84 4.36
CA ASN A 326 5.61 11.57 4.96
C ASN A 326 5.09 12.82 5.71
N GLU A 327 4.79 13.92 5.01
CA GLU A 327 4.33 15.16 5.66
C GLU A 327 2.81 15.39 5.56
N GLY A 328 2.15 14.78 4.58
CA GLY A 328 0.71 14.93 4.37
C GLY A 328 0.22 14.23 3.11
N THR A 329 -0.60 14.93 2.33
CA THR A 329 -1.09 14.44 1.03
C THR A 329 -0.04 14.69 -0.05
N THR A 330 0.26 13.65 -0.83
CA THR A 330 1.29 13.63 -1.87
C THR A 330 0.73 13.17 -3.22
N SER A 331 -0.60 13.28 -3.39
CA SER A 331 -1.28 12.93 -4.63
C SER A 331 -2.47 13.84 -4.97
N ASN A 332 -2.72 13.98 -6.27
CA ASN A 332 -3.76 14.77 -6.92
C ASN A 332 -4.73 13.85 -7.66
N ARG A 333 -6.05 14.03 -7.51
CA ARG A 333 -7.03 13.30 -8.32
C ARG A 333 -7.21 13.98 -9.69
N ARG A 334 -7.00 13.24 -10.79
CA ARG A 334 -7.02 13.75 -12.17
C ARG A 334 -8.16 13.14 -13.00
N GLY A 335 -9.36 13.13 -12.41
CA GLY A 335 -10.54 12.43 -12.91
C GLY A 335 -10.99 11.33 -11.95
N GLN A 336 -12.09 10.64 -12.23
CA GLN A 336 -12.54 9.52 -11.37
C GLN A 336 -11.64 8.29 -11.52
N ASN A 337 -11.04 8.09 -12.70
CA ASN A 337 -10.23 6.92 -13.07
C ASN A 337 -8.71 7.17 -13.05
N SER A 338 -8.23 8.36 -12.64
CA SER A 338 -6.80 8.66 -12.55
C SER A 338 -6.41 9.38 -11.26
N ILE A 339 -5.28 8.96 -10.70
CA ILE A 339 -4.59 9.61 -9.59
C ILE A 339 -3.14 9.85 -10.02
N GLN A 340 -2.64 11.04 -9.70
CA GLN A 340 -1.28 11.49 -9.89
C GLN A 340 -0.59 11.55 -8.53
N VAL A 341 0.60 10.98 -8.39
CA VAL A 341 1.48 11.13 -7.22
C VAL A 341 2.57 12.15 -7.53
N TYR A 342 3.05 12.85 -6.51
CA TYR A 342 4.16 13.79 -6.63
C TYR A 342 5.25 13.62 -5.57
N SER A 343 6.46 14.08 -5.92
CA SER A 343 7.66 14.03 -5.06
C SER A 343 7.61 15.08 -3.95
N GLU A 344 8.67 15.15 -3.14
CA GLU A 344 8.85 16.23 -2.15
C GLU A 344 9.15 17.60 -2.80
N ASN A 345 9.74 17.66 -3.99
CA ASN A 345 9.82 18.90 -4.76
C ASN A 345 8.46 19.27 -5.37
N GLY A 346 7.69 18.27 -5.79
CA GLY A 346 6.33 18.43 -6.29
C GLY A 346 5.35 19.00 -5.25
N CYS A 347 4.17 19.39 -5.75
CA CYS A 347 3.14 20.06 -4.96
C CYS A 347 1.71 19.71 -5.39
N TYR A 348 0.76 19.98 -4.48
CA TYR A 348 -0.66 19.80 -4.72
C TYR A 348 -1.14 20.65 -5.91
N ASN A 349 -2.13 20.14 -6.66
CA ASN A 349 -2.65 20.70 -7.90
C ASN A 349 -1.65 20.93 -9.06
N ASN A 350 -0.37 20.56 -8.93
CA ASN A 350 0.77 20.98 -9.79
C ASN A 350 1.22 22.43 -9.57
N THR A 351 0.99 23.01 -8.38
CA THR A 351 1.62 24.29 -8.01
C THR A 351 3.15 24.18 -8.07
N GLN A 352 3.86 25.30 -8.26
CA GLN A 352 5.33 25.29 -8.27
C GLN A 352 5.86 25.55 -6.85
N ARG A 353 7.00 24.92 -6.53
CA ARG A 353 7.70 25.15 -5.27
C ARG A 353 8.70 26.30 -5.42
N ILE A 354 8.45 27.40 -4.71
CA ILE A 354 9.29 28.61 -4.70
C ILE A 354 9.60 28.94 -3.24
N ASP A 355 10.87 29.21 -2.92
CA ASP A 355 11.37 29.43 -1.55
C ASP A 355 10.98 28.28 -0.59
N GLY A 356 11.06 27.04 -1.11
CA GLY A 356 10.67 25.81 -0.40
C GLY A 356 9.16 25.57 -0.26
N ARG A 357 8.30 26.52 -0.64
CA ARG A 357 6.84 26.47 -0.45
C ARG A 357 6.08 26.35 -1.77
N CYS A 358 5.01 25.57 -1.79
CA CYS A 358 4.08 25.53 -2.91
C CYS A 358 3.36 26.89 -3.06
N LYS A 359 3.32 27.44 -4.28
CA LYS A 359 2.72 28.74 -4.62
C LYS A 359 1.50 28.55 -5.52
N GLU A 360 0.34 29.07 -5.14
CA GLU A 360 -0.91 28.88 -5.89
C GLU A 360 -0.94 29.69 -7.21
N GLU A 361 -0.12 30.73 -7.31
CA GLU A 361 -0.02 31.66 -8.43
C GLU A 361 0.71 31.05 -9.65
N THR A 362 1.47 29.97 -9.45
CA THR A 362 2.35 29.36 -10.46
C THR A 362 2.11 27.85 -10.55
N VAL A 363 1.92 27.31 -11.76
CA VAL A 363 1.61 25.89 -11.98
C VAL A 363 2.42 25.25 -13.10
N HIS A 364 2.89 24.03 -12.89
CA HIS A 364 3.55 23.20 -13.90
C HIS A 364 2.57 22.78 -15.00
N ARG A 365 2.96 22.95 -16.26
CA ARG A 365 2.14 22.60 -17.44
C ARG A 365 2.36 21.14 -17.84
N LEU A 366 2.07 20.24 -16.91
CA LEU A 366 2.29 18.80 -17.06
C LEU A 366 1.37 18.19 -18.15
N THR A 367 2.00 17.45 -19.05
CA THR A 367 1.35 16.55 -20.03
C THR A 367 1.76 15.10 -19.74
N TYR A 368 1.02 14.14 -20.30
CA TYR A 368 1.26 12.70 -20.11
C TYR A 368 1.01 11.97 -21.43
N SER A 369 1.83 10.94 -21.69
CA SER A 369 1.62 10.00 -22.80
C SER A 369 0.95 8.75 -22.26
N ASP A 370 -0.36 8.62 -22.43
CA ASP A 370 -1.11 7.51 -21.83
C ASP A 370 -0.89 6.19 -22.61
N PRO A 371 -0.53 5.09 -21.92
CA PRO A 371 -0.29 3.81 -22.57
C PRO A 371 -1.58 3.19 -23.14
N PRO A 372 -1.54 2.54 -24.32
CA PRO A 372 -2.69 1.88 -24.92
C PRO A 372 -3.16 0.69 -24.06
N SER A 373 -4.48 0.45 -24.03
CA SER A 373 -5.07 -0.67 -23.30
C SER A 373 -4.95 -1.94 -24.13
N LEU A 374 -4.21 -2.94 -23.64
CA LEU A 374 -4.05 -4.23 -24.32
C LEU A 374 -5.25 -5.18 -24.10
N LEU A 375 -6.13 -4.87 -23.14
CA LEU A 375 -7.42 -5.54 -22.94
C LEU A 375 -8.55 -4.52 -22.99
N ASN A 376 -9.69 -4.93 -23.58
CA ASN A 376 -10.91 -4.13 -23.72
C ASN A 376 -12.11 -4.71 -22.94
N SER A 377 -11.89 -5.80 -22.21
CA SER A 377 -12.83 -6.49 -21.32
C SER A 377 -12.12 -6.92 -20.04
N ALA A 378 -12.87 -7.46 -19.07
CA ALA A 378 -12.26 -8.23 -17.99
C ALA A 378 -11.48 -9.44 -18.55
N PRO A 379 -10.40 -9.88 -17.89
CA PRO A 379 -9.72 -11.13 -18.23
C PRO A 379 -10.58 -12.34 -17.87
N SER A 380 -10.36 -13.46 -18.57
CA SER A 380 -10.99 -14.77 -18.34
C SER A 380 -10.85 -15.30 -16.91
N ASP A 381 -9.77 -14.90 -16.25
CA ASP A 381 -9.28 -15.36 -14.95
C ASP A 381 -10.02 -14.68 -13.78
N MET A 382 -10.76 -13.60 -14.04
CA MET A 382 -11.55 -12.89 -13.04
C MET A 382 -12.86 -13.65 -12.79
N ASP A 383 -13.12 -14.01 -11.52
CA ASP A 383 -14.38 -14.68 -11.14
C ASP A 383 -15.58 -13.80 -11.51
N LYS A 384 -16.70 -14.42 -11.92
CA LYS A 384 -17.95 -13.72 -12.25
C LYS A 384 -18.55 -12.96 -11.05
N LYS A 385 -18.11 -13.25 -9.82
CA LYS A 385 -18.48 -12.58 -8.57
C LYS A 385 -17.49 -11.49 -8.14
N ASP A 386 -16.35 -11.36 -8.80
CA ASP A 386 -15.33 -10.37 -8.48
C ASP A 386 -15.60 -9.04 -9.19
N PHE A 387 -15.16 -7.93 -8.59
CA PHE A 387 -15.27 -6.60 -9.19
C PHE A 387 -13.90 -6.12 -9.72
N PRO A 388 -13.84 -5.46 -10.90
CA PRO A 388 -12.56 -5.04 -11.51
C PRO A 388 -11.69 -4.15 -10.62
N ASN A 389 -12.34 -3.40 -9.74
CA ASN A 389 -11.76 -2.40 -8.85
C ASN A 389 -11.43 -2.93 -7.46
N GLU A 390 -11.54 -4.24 -7.21
CA GLU A 390 -11.22 -4.87 -5.92
C GLU A 390 -10.16 -5.95 -6.09
N SER A 391 -9.59 -6.44 -4.98
CA SER A 391 -8.86 -7.71 -4.97
C SER A 391 -9.82 -8.89 -5.15
N PRO A 392 -9.35 -10.10 -5.47
CA PRO A 392 -10.23 -11.25 -5.68
C PRO A 392 -11.09 -11.58 -4.46
N ARG A 393 -12.37 -11.91 -4.67
CA ARG A 393 -13.31 -12.32 -3.62
C ARG A 393 -13.51 -13.83 -3.60
N SER A 394 -13.25 -14.54 -4.69
CA SER A 394 -13.32 -16.00 -4.74
C SER A 394 -12.51 -16.65 -3.59
N VAL A 395 -12.96 -17.79 -3.06
CA VAL A 395 -12.30 -18.47 -1.92
C VAL A 395 -10.86 -18.81 -2.25
N ASN A 396 -10.60 -19.24 -3.47
CA ASN A 396 -9.27 -19.60 -3.96
C ASN A 396 -8.41 -18.36 -4.24
N GLY A 397 -9.00 -17.22 -4.63
CA GLY A 397 -8.28 -16.01 -5.03
C GLY A 397 -7.97 -15.04 -3.88
N ARG A 398 -8.85 -14.93 -2.88
CA ARG A 398 -8.76 -13.91 -1.80
C ARG A 398 -7.49 -13.99 -0.92
N ARG A 399 -6.75 -15.10 -0.98
CA ARG A 399 -5.48 -15.36 -0.27
C ARG A 399 -4.24 -15.32 -1.19
N LEU A 400 -4.42 -15.06 -2.48
CA LEU A 400 -3.33 -14.97 -3.46
C LEU A 400 -2.82 -13.53 -3.53
N TYR A 401 -1.81 -13.23 -2.72
CA TYR A 401 -1.00 -12.02 -2.77
C TYR A 401 0.42 -12.31 -2.30
N ASP A 402 1.37 -11.49 -2.75
CA ASP A 402 2.72 -11.47 -2.21
C ASP A 402 2.72 -10.75 -0.85
N GLU A 403 3.29 -11.40 0.15
CA GLU A 403 3.46 -10.90 1.52
C GLU A 403 4.75 -10.09 1.69
N GLY A 404 5.58 -9.95 0.66
CA GLY A 404 6.80 -9.14 0.70
C GLY A 404 8.10 -9.95 0.77
N PRO A 405 9.26 -9.28 0.77
CA PRO A 405 10.57 -9.92 0.60
C PRO A 405 11.10 -10.65 1.85
N GLY A 406 10.39 -10.62 2.97
CA GLY A 406 10.82 -11.25 4.22
C GLY A 406 12.21 -10.76 4.65
N GLN A 407 13.09 -11.70 4.99
CA GLN A 407 14.48 -11.44 5.38
C GLN A 407 15.30 -10.67 4.32
N TYR A 408 14.95 -10.79 3.03
CA TYR A 408 15.65 -10.11 1.93
C TYR A 408 15.32 -8.61 1.84
N GLY A 409 14.35 -8.12 2.63
CA GLY A 409 13.90 -6.72 2.62
C GLY A 409 15.04 -5.72 2.80
N LYS A 410 15.97 -5.95 3.73
CA LYS A 410 17.10 -5.03 3.96
C LYS A 410 17.98 -4.90 2.72
N MET A 411 18.39 -6.04 2.15
CA MET A 411 19.31 -6.11 1.00
C MET A 411 18.75 -5.40 -0.24
N LEU A 412 17.44 -5.49 -0.47
CA LEU A 412 16.74 -4.72 -1.50
C LEU A 412 16.82 -3.20 -1.25
N ILE A 413 16.72 -2.76 0.00
CA ILE A 413 16.85 -1.34 0.35
C ILE A 413 18.31 -0.88 0.25
N ASP A 414 19.29 -1.71 0.63
CA ASP A 414 20.72 -1.40 0.48
C ASP A 414 21.10 -1.18 -1.01
N TYR A 415 20.50 -1.94 -1.92
CA TYR A 415 20.59 -1.74 -3.38
C TYR A 415 19.92 -0.45 -3.86
N PHE A 416 18.84 0.00 -3.20
CA PHE A 416 18.23 1.31 -3.47
C PHE A 416 19.03 2.50 -2.89
N GLN A 417 19.79 2.32 -1.79
CA GLN A 417 20.54 3.39 -1.11
C GLN A 417 21.78 3.93 -1.87
N GLN A 418 21.95 3.56 -3.14
CA GLN A 418 22.98 4.15 -4.00
C GLN A 418 22.54 5.56 -4.45
N PRO A 419 23.48 6.50 -4.69
CA PRO A 419 23.16 7.90 -4.95
C PRO A 419 22.71 8.13 -6.41
N TYR A 420 21.57 7.56 -6.79
CA TYR A 420 21.09 7.52 -8.19
C TYR A 420 20.94 8.92 -8.84
N SER A 421 20.53 9.93 -8.07
CA SER A 421 20.49 11.33 -8.51
C SER A 421 21.87 11.85 -8.93
N SER A 422 22.93 11.46 -8.22
CA SER A 422 24.34 11.77 -8.56
C SER A 422 24.89 10.92 -9.72
N LEU A 423 24.17 9.87 -10.13
CA LEU A 423 24.47 9.06 -11.32
C LEU A 423 23.64 9.50 -12.54
N GLY A 424 22.92 10.62 -12.47
CA GLY A 424 22.12 11.17 -13.56
C GLY A 424 20.69 10.64 -13.66
N VAL A 425 20.19 9.89 -12.67
CA VAL A 425 18.78 9.46 -12.65
C VAL A 425 17.88 10.63 -12.28
N THR A 426 17.02 11.03 -13.22
CA THR A 426 16.11 12.18 -13.10
C THR A 426 14.93 11.95 -12.13
N ALA A 427 14.60 10.71 -11.80
CA ALA A 427 13.46 10.39 -10.93
C ALA A 427 13.76 10.74 -9.46
N HIS A 428 12.86 11.47 -8.80
CA HIS A 428 13.11 11.97 -7.45
C HIS A 428 13.26 10.85 -6.41
N GLU A 429 14.32 10.91 -5.59
CA GLU A 429 14.65 9.88 -4.60
C GLU A 429 13.55 9.64 -3.55
N SER A 430 12.71 10.65 -3.29
CA SER A 430 11.59 10.53 -2.34
C SER A 430 10.46 9.60 -2.78
N PHE A 431 10.43 9.14 -4.03
CA PHE A 431 9.57 8.02 -4.40
C PHE A 431 10.03 6.69 -3.78
N GLY A 432 11.29 6.57 -3.36
CA GLY A 432 11.84 5.32 -2.89
C GLY A 432 12.02 4.30 -4.04
N PRO A 433 12.10 3.00 -3.72
CA PRO A 433 12.33 1.95 -4.69
C PRO A 433 11.08 1.60 -5.51
N ASN A 434 11.17 1.76 -6.84
CA ASN A 434 10.07 1.58 -7.80
C ASN A 434 9.89 0.11 -8.22
N GLY A 435 9.55 -0.76 -7.27
CA GLY A 435 9.22 -2.16 -7.51
C GLY A 435 10.41 -3.02 -7.92
N ILE A 436 11.39 -3.19 -7.02
CA ILE A 436 12.69 -3.84 -7.31
C ILE A 436 12.56 -5.28 -7.81
N TYR A 437 11.60 -6.04 -7.26
CA TYR A 437 11.50 -7.49 -7.49
C TYR A 437 10.08 -7.97 -7.77
N ARG A 438 9.94 -9.20 -8.28
CA ARG A 438 8.69 -10.00 -8.28
C ARG A 438 9.02 -11.50 -8.20
N GLY A 439 8.14 -12.32 -7.64
CA GLY A 439 8.31 -13.79 -7.59
C GLY A 439 8.73 -14.31 -6.21
N ARG A 440 9.56 -15.37 -6.15
CA ARG A 440 9.92 -16.10 -4.92
C ARG A 440 11.43 -16.23 -4.73
N PHE A 441 12.01 -15.54 -3.74
CA PHE A 441 13.44 -15.65 -3.40
C PHE A 441 13.88 -17.09 -3.10
N ASP A 442 13.12 -17.79 -2.25
CA ASP A 442 13.48 -19.12 -1.72
C ASP A 442 13.07 -20.28 -2.64
N ASN A 443 12.49 -20.01 -3.81
CA ASN A 443 11.96 -21.05 -4.72
C ASN A 443 12.06 -20.69 -6.21
N ALA A 444 13.08 -19.93 -6.61
CA ALA A 444 13.33 -19.57 -8.00
C ALA A 444 14.13 -20.67 -8.74
N SER A 445 13.43 -21.52 -9.50
CA SER A 445 14.03 -22.33 -10.58
C SER A 445 14.51 -21.46 -11.74
N VAL A 446 13.86 -20.31 -11.96
CA VAL A 446 14.23 -19.31 -12.97
C VAL A 446 14.60 -17.99 -12.28
N LEU A 447 15.84 -17.55 -12.45
CA LEU A 447 16.25 -16.17 -12.12
C LEU A 447 16.10 -15.30 -13.37
N ILE A 448 15.47 -14.13 -13.25
CA ILE A 448 15.34 -13.16 -14.34
C ILE A 448 15.97 -11.83 -13.93
N LEU A 449 16.96 -11.36 -14.69
CA LEU A 449 17.37 -9.95 -14.63
C LEU A 449 16.56 -9.18 -15.68
N ALA A 450 15.91 -8.07 -15.30
CA ALA A 450 15.01 -7.37 -16.19
C ALA A 450 15.19 -5.85 -16.19
N ASP A 451 15.30 -5.28 -17.40
CA ASP A 451 15.23 -3.84 -17.61
C ASP A 451 13.80 -3.35 -17.44
N GLN A 452 13.65 -2.11 -17.00
CA GLN A 452 12.34 -1.50 -16.77
C GLN A 452 11.55 -1.38 -18.08
N GLN A 453 10.28 -1.79 -18.04
CA GLN A 453 9.39 -1.76 -19.22
C GLN A 453 8.19 -0.80 -19.08
N SER A 454 7.97 -0.22 -17.89
CA SER A 454 6.89 0.74 -17.66
C SER A 454 7.06 1.50 -16.33
N PHE A 455 6.14 2.43 -16.06
CA PHE A 455 6.02 3.12 -14.77
C PHE A 455 5.09 2.40 -13.77
N ASP A 456 4.45 1.29 -14.16
CA ASP A 456 3.47 0.58 -13.33
C ASP A 456 4.07 0.02 -12.04
N ASP A 457 5.36 -0.32 -12.08
CA ASP A 457 6.13 -0.91 -10.99
C ASP A 457 6.19 -0.01 -9.74
N MET A 458 6.07 1.31 -9.91
CA MET A 458 5.90 2.29 -8.83
C MET A 458 4.52 2.20 -8.14
N PHE A 459 3.47 1.83 -8.88
CA PHE A 459 2.09 1.79 -8.40
C PHE A 459 1.65 0.39 -7.92
N SER A 460 2.36 -0.66 -8.35
CA SER A 460 2.21 -2.03 -7.86
C SER A 460 3.21 -2.40 -6.77
N GLY A 461 4.28 -1.62 -6.61
CA GLY A 461 5.41 -1.94 -5.74
C GLY A 461 6.20 -3.19 -6.16
N ARG A 462 6.04 -3.65 -7.41
CA ARG A 462 6.63 -4.91 -7.92
C ARG A 462 7.17 -4.78 -9.33
N ALA A 463 8.19 -5.57 -9.63
CA ALA A 463 8.87 -5.57 -10.91
C ALA A 463 7.98 -6.05 -12.05
N LEU A 464 8.08 -5.35 -13.19
CA LEU A 464 7.54 -5.77 -14.48
C LEU A 464 6.03 -6.01 -14.43
N THR A 465 5.24 -5.03 -13.98
CA THR A 465 3.77 -5.18 -13.87
C THR A 465 2.96 -4.57 -15.02
N GLY A 466 3.57 -3.69 -15.82
CA GLY A 466 3.00 -3.17 -17.07
C GLY A 466 3.08 -4.16 -18.25
N ALA A 467 2.96 -3.64 -19.47
CA ALA A 467 2.84 -4.44 -20.69
C ALA A 467 3.99 -5.43 -20.89
N GLY A 468 5.25 -4.97 -20.80
CA GLY A 468 6.41 -5.83 -21.03
C GLY A 468 6.49 -7.03 -20.08
N GLY A 469 6.02 -6.86 -18.85
CA GLY A 469 5.95 -7.94 -17.87
C GLY A 469 4.73 -8.87 -18.01
N GLN A 470 3.65 -8.38 -18.62
CA GLN A 470 2.50 -9.20 -19.01
C GLN A 470 2.81 -10.07 -20.25
N TYR A 471 3.67 -9.59 -21.16
CA TYR A 471 4.32 -10.44 -22.17
C TYR A 471 5.28 -11.44 -21.52
N LEU A 472 6.19 -11.00 -20.64
CA LEU A 472 7.11 -11.89 -19.93
C LEU A 472 6.37 -13.00 -19.17
N GLN A 473 5.24 -12.71 -18.52
CA GLN A 473 4.45 -13.73 -17.84
C GLN A 473 3.91 -14.79 -18.81
N SER A 474 3.52 -14.39 -20.02
CA SER A 474 3.09 -15.31 -21.08
C SER A 474 4.24 -16.19 -21.59
N PHE A 475 5.48 -15.67 -21.64
CA PHE A 475 6.68 -16.47 -21.88
C PHE A 475 6.99 -17.45 -20.74
N LEU A 476 6.94 -16.98 -19.47
CA LEU A 476 7.13 -17.82 -18.28
C LEU A 476 6.11 -18.97 -18.25
N ASN A 477 4.84 -18.68 -18.53
CA ASN A 477 3.78 -19.67 -18.70
C ASN A 477 4.09 -20.65 -19.86
N ALA A 478 4.61 -20.16 -21.00
CA ALA A 478 4.96 -20.98 -22.15
C ALA A 478 6.19 -21.88 -21.92
N MET A 479 7.13 -21.50 -21.05
CA MET A 479 8.24 -22.39 -20.62
C MET A 479 7.91 -23.29 -19.42
N GLY A 480 6.76 -23.08 -18.76
CA GLY A 480 6.30 -23.88 -17.62
C GLY A 480 6.63 -23.30 -16.23
N ALA A 481 7.33 -22.16 -16.16
CA ALA A 481 7.70 -21.48 -14.91
C ALA A 481 6.57 -20.56 -14.41
N THR A 482 5.44 -21.15 -14.02
CA THR A 482 4.24 -20.39 -13.59
C THR A 482 4.38 -19.74 -12.22
N LYS A 483 5.26 -20.26 -11.33
CA LYS A 483 5.48 -19.77 -9.96
C LYS A 483 6.94 -19.85 -9.49
N SER A 484 7.71 -20.79 -10.02
CA SER A 484 9.11 -21.10 -9.65
C SER A 484 10.12 -20.08 -10.19
N TYR A 485 9.83 -18.78 -10.07
CA TYR A 485 10.63 -17.73 -10.68
C TYR A 485 10.89 -16.53 -9.73
N PHE A 486 11.97 -15.79 -10.00
CA PHE A 486 12.27 -14.51 -9.35
C PHE A 486 12.82 -13.51 -10.36
N ILE A 487 12.16 -12.34 -10.46
CA ILE A 487 12.56 -11.20 -11.29
C ILE A 487 13.24 -10.17 -10.39
N LEU A 488 14.45 -9.76 -10.77
CA LEU A 488 15.20 -8.64 -10.20
C LEU A 488 15.38 -7.56 -11.26
N ARG A 489 15.04 -6.31 -10.94
CA ARG A 489 15.26 -5.18 -11.85
C ARG A 489 16.74 -4.81 -11.96
N SER A 490 17.20 -4.55 -13.18
CA SER A 490 18.55 -4.07 -13.51
C SER A 490 18.94 -2.77 -12.78
N LEU A 491 17.93 -1.94 -12.46
CA LEU A 491 18.01 -0.73 -11.62
C LEU A 491 16.72 -0.61 -10.76
N PRO A 492 16.79 -0.20 -9.48
CA PRO A 492 15.65 -0.16 -8.55
C PRO A 492 14.81 1.14 -8.64
N VAL A 493 15.24 2.10 -9.47
CA VAL A 493 14.67 3.44 -9.64
C VAL A 493 14.03 3.62 -11.02
N ASP A 494 13.21 4.65 -11.23
CA ASP A 494 12.69 4.92 -12.58
C ASP A 494 13.79 5.50 -13.48
N THR A 495 13.93 4.95 -14.69
CA THR A 495 14.95 5.34 -15.68
C THR A 495 14.42 5.36 -17.11
N MET A 496 13.09 5.29 -17.32
CA MET A 496 12.51 5.19 -18.66
C MET A 496 12.85 6.38 -19.58
N ASP A 497 13.26 7.52 -19.02
CA ASP A 497 13.70 8.72 -19.72
C ASP A 497 15.18 8.71 -20.14
N LEU A 498 16.01 7.83 -19.58
CA LEU A 498 17.43 7.72 -19.91
C LEU A 498 17.67 6.90 -21.19
N SER A 499 18.73 7.21 -21.93
CA SER A 499 19.23 6.36 -23.01
C SER A 499 19.79 5.04 -22.49
N GLU A 500 20.00 4.07 -23.39
CA GLU A 500 20.58 2.77 -23.04
C GLU A 500 22.01 2.90 -22.48
N ALA A 501 22.83 3.78 -23.06
CA ALA A 501 24.19 4.04 -22.60
C ALA A 501 24.23 4.68 -21.19
N GLU A 502 23.29 5.58 -20.89
CA GLU A 502 23.14 6.16 -19.54
C GLU A 502 22.69 5.09 -18.53
N LYS A 503 21.64 4.31 -18.85
CA LYS A 503 21.20 3.16 -18.03
C LYS A 503 22.34 2.18 -17.76
N MET A 504 23.14 1.88 -18.79
CA MET A 504 24.31 1.01 -18.70
C MET A 504 25.37 1.57 -17.75
N SER A 505 25.66 2.87 -17.84
CA SER A 505 26.61 3.57 -16.95
C SER A 505 26.15 3.50 -15.48
N VAL A 506 24.87 3.76 -15.20
CA VAL A 506 24.29 3.63 -13.85
C VAL A 506 24.34 2.18 -13.37
N ALA A 507 23.92 1.22 -14.20
CA ALA A 507 23.77 -0.18 -13.81
C ALA A 507 25.09 -0.94 -13.65
N LEU A 508 26.16 -0.49 -14.32
CA LEU A 508 27.52 -1.02 -14.20
C LEU A 508 28.42 -0.18 -13.29
N ASN A 509 27.90 0.86 -12.63
CA ASN A 509 28.59 1.54 -11.54
C ASN A 509 28.90 0.54 -10.42
N PRO A 510 30.13 0.49 -9.86
CA PRO A 510 30.51 -0.53 -8.87
C PRO A 510 29.55 -0.64 -7.68
N GLY A 511 29.13 0.48 -7.07
CA GLY A 511 28.22 0.44 -5.91
C GLY A 511 26.82 -0.10 -6.26
N VAL A 512 26.35 0.14 -7.48
CA VAL A 512 25.08 -0.40 -8.00
C VAL A 512 25.22 -1.87 -8.41
N PHE A 513 26.38 -2.24 -8.95
CA PHE A 513 26.68 -3.62 -9.37
C PHE A 513 26.85 -4.55 -8.17
N ASP A 514 27.70 -4.18 -7.22
CA ASP A 514 28.02 -4.98 -6.03
C ASP A 514 26.75 -5.29 -5.21
N SER A 515 25.93 -4.26 -4.92
CA SER A 515 24.68 -4.42 -4.16
C SER A 515 23.60 -5.21 -4.90
N ARG A 516 23.64 -5.26 -6.24
CA ARG A 516 22.75 -6.12 -7.03
C ARG A 516 23.26 -7.56 -7.07
N ASP A 517 24.57 -7.76 -7.16
CA ASP A 517 25.17 -9.09 -7.15
C ASP A 517 24.93 -9.78 -5.79
N GLU A 518 24.97 -9.05 -4.67
CA GLU A 518 24.63 -9.62 -3.35
C GLU A 518 23.22 -10.27 -3.32
N ILE A 519 22.23 -9.65 -3.99
CA ILE A 519 20.88 -10.20 -4.15
C ILE A 519 20.90 -11.45 -5.04
N ILE A 520 21.65 -11.39 -6.15
CA ILE A 520 21.79 -12.52 -7.10
C ILE A 520 22.44 -13.72 -6.41
N GLN A 521 23.59 -13.54 -5.75
CA GLN A 521 24.27 -14.59 -5.00
C GLN A 521 23.39 -15.17 -3.89
N SER A 522 22.56 -14.34 -3.24
CA SER A 522 21.62 -14.81 -2.22
C SER A 522 20.50 -15.69 -2.77
N VAL A 523 19.98 -15.41 -3.98
CA VAL A 523 19.02 -16.29 -4.66
C VAL A 523 19.70 -17.57 -5.15
N LEU A 524 20.89 -17.47 -5.76
CA LEU A 524 21.65 -18.63 -6.24
C LEU A 524 22.06 -19.59 -5.10
N LYS A 525 22.37 -19.05 -3.92
CA LYS A 525 22.71 -19.82 -2.71
C LYS A 525 21.60 -20.77 -2.24
N ASN A 526 20.35 -20.52 -2.63
CA ASN A 526 19.22 -21.42 -2.35
C ASN A 526 19.26 -22.71 -3.20
N GLY A 527 20.17 -22.83 -4.17
CA GLY A 527 20.49 -24.07 -4.89
C GLY A 527 19.41 -24.58 -5.85
N LYS A 528 18.32 -23.83 -6.04
CA LYS A 528 17.16 -24.22 -6.87
C LYS A 528 17.18 -23.68 -8.29
N THR A 529 17.93 -22.60 -8.55
CA THR A 529 17.97 -21.97 -9.88
C THR A 529 18.66 -22.88 -10.89
N GLN A 530 17.99 -23.11 -12.02
CA GLN A 530 18.44 -24.00 -13.10
C GLN A 530 18.77 -23.22 -14.38
N VAL A 531 18.16 -22.05 -14.58
CA VAL A 531 18.39 -21.17 -15.73
C VAL A 531 18.30 -19.71 -15.31
N VAL A 532 19.05 -18.85 -16.01
CA VAL A 532 18.98 -17.39 -15.90
C VAL A 532 18.37 -16.84 -17.18
N LEU A 533 17.42 -15.92 -17.06
CA LEU A 533 16.91 -15.12 -18.17
C LEU A 533 17.39 -13.67 -18.03
N THR A 534 17.61 -13.01 -19.16
CA THR A 534 17.82 -11.56 -19.23
C THR A 534 16.73 -10.94 -20.11
N LEU A 535 16.18 -9.80 -19.71
CA LEU A 535 15.16 -9.05 -20.46
C LEU A 535 15.62 -7.61 -20.71
N GLY A 536 16.11 -7.35 -21.93
CA GLY A 536 16.71 -6.07 -22.33
C GLY A 536 18.25 -6.02 -22.23
N GLU A 537 18.87 -5.13 -23.01
CA GLU A 537 20.32 -5.10 -23.23
C GLU A 537 21.14 -4.74 -21.97
N VAL A 538 20.59 -3.96 -21.03
CA VAL A 538 21.31 -3.62 -19.79
C VAL A 538 21.33 -4.84 -18.86
N SER A 539 20.22 -5.57 -18.74
CA SER A 539 20.16 -6.83 -17.99
C SER A 539 21.11 -7.91 -18.54
N LYS A 540 21.31 -7.93 -19.87
CA LYS A 540 22.25 -8.80 -20.58
C LYS A 540 23.70 -8.44 -20.28
N ALA A 541 24.08 -7.16 -20.44
CA ALA A 541 25.44 -6.70 -20.14
C ALA A 541 25.80 -6.76 -18.64
N ILE A 542 24.80 -6.75 -17.74
CA ILE A 542 24.98 -7.14 -16.33
C ILE A 542 25.36 -8.63 -16.25
N ALA A 543 24.57 -9.51 -16.87
CA ALA A 543 24.80 -10.96 -16.82
C ALA A 543 26.12 -11.38 -17.45
N GLU A 544 26.58 -10.71 -18.51
CA GLU A 544 27.89 -10.94 -19.15
C GLU A 544 29.08 -10.70 -18.21
N LYS A 545 28.89 -10.00 -17.08
CA LYS A 545 29.92 -9.79 -16.04
C LYS A 545 29.83 -10.75 -14.85
N ILE A 546 28.75 -11.53 -14.73
CA ILE A 546 28.50 -12.41 -13.58
C ILE A 546 28.99 -13.84 -13.90
N LYS A 547 29.58 -14.51 -12.91
CA LYS A 547 30.09 -15.88 -13.04
C LYS A 547 29.00 -16.89 -12.67
N TRP A 548 28.18 -17.25 -13.64
CA TRP A 548 27.01 -18.15 -13.48
C TRP A 548 27.32 -19.64 -13.25
N GLY A 549 28.60 -20.03 -13.23
CA GLY A 549 29.00 -21.43 -13.06
C GLY A 549 28.52 -22.30 -14.23
N SER A 550 27.66 -23.27 -13.95
CA SER A 550 27.04 -24.16 -14.95
C SER A 550 25.67 -23.69 -15.46
N LEU A 551 25.13 -22.57 -14.94
CA LEU A 551 23.81 -22.08 -15.34
C LEU A 551 23.85 -21.46 -16.73
N SER A 552 22.91 -21.85 -17.58
CA SER A 552 22.72 -21.22 -18.89
C SER A 552 22.02 -19.86 -18.73
N VAL A 553 22.47 -18.87 -19.49
CA VAL A 553 21.87 -17.53 -19.56
C VAL A 553 21.19 -17.38 -20.92
N VAL A 554 19.86 -17.29 -20.94
CA VAL A 554 19.07 -17.09 -22.17
C VAL A 554 18.61 -15.63 -22.25
N HIS A 555 18.72 -15.02 -23.42
CA HIS A 555 18.37 -13.61 -23.62
C HIS A 555 17.00 -13.42 -24.27
N LEU A 556 16.23 -12.45 -23.75
CA LEU A 556 15.01 -11.92 -24.32
C LEU A 556 15.20 -10.43 -24.62
N THR A 557 14.93 -10.01 -25.85
CA THR A 557 14.86 -8.58 -26.17
C THR A 557 13.63 -7.96 -25.50
N ALA A 558 13.63 -6.64 -25.29
CA ALA A 558 12.43 -5.93 -24.87
C ALA A 558 11.25 -6.23 -25.84
N PRO A 559 10.00 -6.40 -25.35
CA PRO A 559 8.89 -6.86 -26.16
C PRO A 559 8.29 -5.72 -27.01
N GLU A 560 8.90 -5.52 -28.18
CA GLU A 560 8.39 -4.65 -29.25
C GLU A 560 7.60 -5.43 -30.30
N LYS A 561 7.10 -4.73 -31.34
CA LYS A 561 6.38 -5.37 -32.45
C LYS A 561 7.30 -6.32 -33.23
N GLY A 562 7.04 -7.63 -33.16
CA GLY A 562 7.89 -8.65 -33.80
C GLY A 562 8.78 -9.44 -32.82
N HIS A 563 8.75 -9.13 -31.52
CA HIS A 563 9.52 -9.84 -30.48
C HIS A 563 9.24 -11.36 -30.44
N GLU A 564 8.07 -11.78 -30.91
CA GLU A 564 7.58 -13.16 -30.86
C GLU A 564 8.55 -14.14 -31.52
N LYS A 565 9.27 -13.71 -32.58
CA LYS A 565 10.27 -14.53 -33.28
C LYS A 565 11.52 -14.77 -32.42
N GLN A 566 12.02 -13.74 -31.74
CA GLN A 566 13.18 -13.84 -30.86
C GLN A 566 12.82 -14.66 -29.61
N TRP A 567 11.66 -14.40 -29.03
CA TRP A 567 11.17 -15.09 -27.85
C TRP A 567 10.84 -16.57 -28.12
N ASN A 568 10.30 -16.94 -29.30
CA ASN A 568 10.16 -18.36 -29.67
C ASN A 568 11.52 -19.06 -29.84
N SER A 569 12.56 -18.32 -30.26
CA SER A 569 13.92 -18.86 -30.38
C SER A 569 14.53 -19.12 -29.00
N ALA A 570 14.38 -18.18 -28.07
CA ALA A 570 14.75 -18.34 -26.65
C ALA A 570 13.97 -19.49 -25.97
N LEU A 571 12.67 -19.64 -26.23
CA LEU A 571 11.88 -20.77 -25.73
C LEU A 571 12.39 -22.12 -26.27
N ALA A 572 12.84 -22.16 -27.52
CA ALA A 572 13.45 -23.36 -28.12
C ALA A 572 14.87 -23.65 -27.59
N GLU A 573 15.55 -22.67 -27.02
CA GLU A 573 16.80 -22.83 -26.26
C GLU A 573 16.53 -23.39 -24.86
N VAL A 574 15.67 -22.73 -24.08
CA VAL A 574 15.23 -23.15 -22.74
C VAL A 574 14.77 -24.62 -22.71
N LYS A 575 14.01 -25.06 -23.72
CA LYS A 575 13.56 -26.46 -23.83
C LYS A 575 14.69 -27.49 -23.93
N LYS A 576 15.83 -27.14 -24.53
CA LYS A 576 16.99 -28.06 -24.67
C LYS A 576 17.66 -28.33 -23.32
N LEU A 577 17.47 -27.45 -22.34
CA LEU A 577 18.01 -27.60 -21.00
C LEU A 577 17.23 -28.64 -20.15
N ASN A 578 16.04 -29.07 -20.62
CA ASN A 578 15.19 -30.08 -19.96
C ASN A 578 14.96 -29.81 -18.46
N LEU A 579 14.57 -28.57 -18.16
CA LEU A 579 14.37 -28.03 -16.81
C LEU A 579 13.19 -28.68 -16.07
N ASP A 580 13.30 -28.79 -14.75
CA ASP A 580 12.20 -29.20 -13.87
C ASP A 580 11.47 -27.95 -13.34
N LEU A 581 10.26 -27.71 -13.85
CA LEU A 581 9.48 -26.48 -13.66
C LEU A 581 8.02 -26.82 -13.30
N ASP A 582 7.24 -25.81 -12.88
CA ASP A 582 5.88 -25.99 -12.35
C ASP A 582 4.92 -26.72 -13.30
N SER A 583 5.15 -26.65 -14.62
CA SER A 583 4.39 -27.37 -15.63
C SER A 583 5.23 -27.67 -16.89
N LYS A 584 4.68 -28.49 -17.81
CA LYS A 584 5.36 -28.82 -19.08
C LYS A 584 5.35 -27.61 -20.03
N PRO A 585 6.48 -27.31 -20.72
CA PRO A 585 6.55 -26.19 -21.65
C PRO A 585 5.60 -26.38 -22.85
N SER A 586 4.93 -25.29 -23.24
CA SER A 586 4.08 -25.20 -24.43
C SER A 586 4.89 -25.32 -25.72
N SER A 587 4.28 -25.74 -26.83
CA SER A 587 4.96 -25.91 -28.12
C SER A 587 5.57 -24.61 -28.66
N SER A 588 4.91 -23.47 -28.47
CA SER A 588 5.36 -22.13 -28.86
C SER A 588 4.96 -21.05 -27.84
N TYR A 589 5.57 -19.87 -27.96
CA TYR A 589 5.12 -18.62 -27.34
C TYR A 589 4.20 -17.88 -28.32
N SER A 590 3.05 -17.40 -27.84
CA SER A 590 1.97 -16.87 -28.68
C SER A 590 2.09 -15.38 -29.05
N GLY A 591 2.95 -14.61 -28.37
CA GLY A 591 2.94 -13.15 -28.45
C GLY A 591 1.77 -12.47 -27.75
N SER A 592 0.87 -13.22 -27.10
CA SER A 592 -0.24 -12.63 -26.33
C SER A 592 0.20 -12.28 -24.91
N VAL A 593 -0.37 -11.22 -24.32
CA VAL A 593 -0.20 -10.92 -22.89
C VAL A 593 -0.90 -11.95 -22.00
N SER A 594 -0.32 -12.24 -20.84
CA SER A 594 -0.97 -12.90 -19.69
C SER A 594 -1.12 -11.90 -18.55
N ILE A 595 -2.12 -12.07 -17.67
CA ILE A 595 -2.21 -11.27 -16.46
C ILE A 595 -1.03 -11.58 -15.52
N ILE A 596 -0.59 -10.60 -14.73
CA ILE A 596 0.35 -10.87 -13.63
C ILE A 596 -0.38 -11.71 -12.56
N PRO A 597 0.19 -12.82 -12.06
CA PRO A 597 -0.45 -13.65 -11.06
C PRO A 597 -0.77 -12.84 -9.80
N ARG A 598 -1.92 -13.11 -9.17
CA ARG A 598 -2.35 -12.34 -8.00
C ARG A 598 -1.39 -12.52 -6.82
N GLU A 599 -0.84 -13.73 -6.66
CA GLU A 599 0.23 -14.07 -5.70
C GLU A 599 1.57 -13.37 -5.92
N ASP A 600 1.73 -12.60 -7.00
CA ASP A 600 2.93 -11.82 -7.31
C ASP A 600 2.72 -10.30 -7.15
N LEU A 601 1.57 -9.90 -6.61
CA LEU A 601 1.18 -8.51 -6.36
C LEU A 601 0.84 -8.34 -4.86
N PRO A 602 1.08 -7.17 -4.26
CA PRO A 602 0.77 -6.96 -2.85
C PRO A 602 -0.71 -7.13 -2.52
N ALA A 603 -0.99 -7.43 -1.24
CA ALA A 603 -2.35 -7.46 -0.72
C ALA A 603 -3.14 -6.19 -1.10
N TYR A 604 -4.40 -6.38 -1.50
CA TYR A 604 -5.36 -5.34 -1.90
C TYR A 604 -5.10 -4.66 -3.26
N THR A 605 -4.19 -5.22 -4.06
CA THR A 605 -4.05 -4.87 -5.48
C THR A 605 -5.33 -5.22 -6.26
N ARG A 606 -5.84 -4.29 -7.08
CA ARG A 606 -7.10 -4.47 -7.83
C ARG A 606 -6.95 -5.47 -8.96
N TRP A 607 -8.05 -6.10 -9.36
CA TRP A 607 -8.14 -6.91 -10.58
C TRP A 607 -7.64 -6.21 -11.83
N TRP A 608 -7.90 -4.91 -12.01
CA TRP A 608 -7.39 -4.19 -13.18
C TRP A 608 -5.87 -3.92 -13.15
N MET A 609 -5.22 -3.96 -11.98
CA MET A 609 -3.76 -3.79 -11.84
C MET A 609 -3.03 -5.08 -12.22
N GLY A 610 -1.88 -4.96 -12.90
CA GLY A 610 -1.19 -6.11 -13.50
C GLY A 610 -1.96 -6.76 -14.66
N THR A 611 -2.79 -5.98 -15.38
CA THR A 611 -3.55 -6.41 -16.56
C THR A 611 -3.60 -5.27 -17.59
N SER A 612 -4.13 -5.55 -18.78
CA SER A 612 -4.48 -4.50 -19.77
C SER A 612 -3.30 -3.69 -20.31
N GLY A 613 -2.08 -4.24 -20.25
CA GLY A 613 -0.84 -3.54 -20.56
C GLY A 613 -0.39 -2.58 -19.44
N SER A 614 0.53 -1.68 -19.77
CA SER A 614 0.96 -0.61 -18.85
C SER A 614 -0.20 0.35 -18.59
N ARG A 615 -0.37 0.82 -17.36
CA ARG A 615 -1.46 1.71 -16.89
C ARG A 615 -0.94 2.99 -16.24
N ALA A 616 0.38 3.15 -16.09
CA ALA A 616 1.01 4.33 -15.51
C ALA A 616 1.84 5.14 -16.53
N ALA A 617 1.99 6.44 -16.27
CA ALA A 617 2.74 7.39 -17.08
C ALA A 617 3.43 8.46 -16.22
N ARG A 618 4.70 8.77 -16.53
CA ARG A 618 5.43 9.92 -15.98
C ARG A 618 5.06 11.22 -16.71
N ALA A 619 5.15 12.34 -16.02
CA ALA A 619 4.82 13.65 -16.58
C ALA A 619 5.90 14.18 -17.55
N GLN A 620 5.48 15.03 -18.48
CA GLN A 620 6.33 15.80 -19.38
C GLN A 620 5.95 17.29 -19.36
N GLU A 621 6.93 18.17 -19.33
CA GLU A 621 6.75 19.62 -19.46
C GLU A 621 7.35 20.14 -20.76
N THR A 622 6.79 21.22 -21.30
CA THR A 622 7.32 21.91 -22.48
C THR A 622 8.24 23.05 -22.03
N ILE A 623 9.54 22.80 -22.01
CA ILE A 623 10.59 23.76 -21.66
C ILE A 623 11.24 24.24 -22.97
N SER A 624 11.21 25.56 -23.23
CA SER A 624 11.75 26.18 -24.46
C SER A 624 11.32 25.47 -25.75
N GLY A 625 10.03 25.07 -25.82
CA GLY A 625 9.44 24.37 -26.96
C GLY A 625 9.73 22.86 -27.03
N LYS A 626 10.65 22.33 -26.23
CA LYS A 626 10.96 20.89 -26.16
C LYS A 626 10.20 20.22 -25.04
N LYS A 627 9.72 18.99 -25.27
CA LYS A 627 9.21 18.13 -24.19
C LYS A 627 10.36 17.55 -23.39
N VAL A 628 10.31 17.69 -22.07
CA VAL A 628 11.28 17.14 -21.11
C VAL A 628 10.50 16.32 -20.07
N TYR A 629 11.02 15.15 -19.68
CA TYR A 629 10.41 14.38 -18.59
C TYR A 629 10.59 15.09 -17.26
N ASN A 630 9.52 15.25 -16.50
CA ASN A 630 9.56 15.78 -15.15
C ASN A 630 9.78 14.61 -14.17
N GLY A 631 10.74 14.73 -13.25
CA GLY A 631 11.14 13.70 -12.29
C GLY A 631 10.24 13.57 -11.05
N ASP A 632 9.31 14.50 -10.88
CA ASP A 632 8.54 14.78 -9.66
C ASP A 632 7.06 14.41 -9.75
N TYR A 633 6.56 13.97 -10.90
CA TYR A 633 5.13 13.72 -11.11
C TYR A 633 4.86 12.47 -11.98
N TYR A 634 4.05 11.55 -11.44
CA TYR A 634 3.63 10.30 -12.10
C TYR A 634 2.12 10.13 -11.96
N ARG A 635 1.46 9.42 -12.88
CA ARG A 635 0.04 9.06 -12.75
C ARG A 635 -0.25 7.62 -13.12
N VAL A 636 -1.31 7.08 -12.52
CA VAL A 636 -1.92 5.79 -12.88
C VAL A 636 -3.35 6.01 -13.37
N ILE A 637 -3.80 5.17 -14.30
CA ILE A 637 -5.13 5.24 -14.93
C ILE A 637 -5.77 3.85 -14.97
N ALA A 638 -6.93 3.69 -14.33
CA ALA A 638 -7.72 2.47 -14.46
C ALA A 638 -8.19 2.28 -15.92
N PRO A 639 -8.05 1.08 -16.52
CA PRO A 639 -8.37 0.84 -17.92
C PRO A 639 -9.86 1.01 -18.21
N ARG A 640 -10.21 1.26 -19.48
CA ARG A 640 -11.58 1.66 -19.88
C ARG A 640 -12.62 0.66 -19.36
N TRP A 641 -12.45 -0.64 -19.63
CA TRP A 641 -13.40 -1.69 -19.22
C TRP A 641 -13.69 -1.72 -17.72
N ALA A 642 -12.68 -1.49 -16.88
CA ALA A 642 -12.83 -1.41 -15.43
C ALA A 642 -13.52 -0.10 -15.02
N SER A 643 -13.05 1.05 -15.55
CA SER A 643 -13.61 2.37 -15.25
C SER A 643 -15.05 2.57 -15.76
N SER A 644 -15.47 1.82 -16.78
CA SER A 644 -16.83 1.81 -17.34
C SER A 644 -17.67 0.62 -16.88
N TRP A 645 -17.22 -0.15 -15.88
CA TRP A 645 -18.00 -1.24 -15.30
C TRP A 645 -19.38 -0.73 -14.87
N ARG A 646 -20.43 -1.51 -15.14
CA ARG A 646 -21.80 -1.18 -14.76
C ARG A 646 -22.19 -1.98 -13.53
N THR A 647 -23.07 -1.41 -12.70
CA THR A 647 -23.72 -2.20 -11.65
C THR A 647 -25.13 -1.68 -11.36
N SER A 648 -25.99 -2.57 -10.89
CA SER A 648 -27.43 -2.42 -10.73
C SER A 648 -27.95 -3.14 -9.47
N VAL A 649 -29.20 -2.92 -9.10
CA VAL A 649 -29.88 -3.63 -8.00
C VAL A 649 -29.94 -5.16 -8.25
N LYS A 650 -29.84 -5.62 -9.50
CA LYS A 650 -29.82 -7.05 -9.85
C LYS A 650 -28.50 -7.74 -9.49
N ASP A 651 -27.47 -6.97 -9.14
CA ASP A 651 -26.15 -7.47 -8.78
C ASP A 651 -25.93 -7.41 -7.25
N LEU A 652 -27.02 -7.22 -6.50
CA LEU A 652 -27.06 -7.35 -5.05
C LEU A 652 -27.32 -8.80 -4.63
N ASN A 653 -26.63 -9.24 -3.59
CA ASN A 653 -26.86 -10.55 -2.98
C ASN A 653 -28.07 -10.53 -2.02
N ALA A 654 -28.45 -11.70 -1.48
CA ALA A 654 -29.62 -11.84 -0.63
C ALA A 654 -29.57 -11.04 0.68
N GLU A 655 -28.40 -10.85 1.29
CA GLU A 655 -28.24 -10.03 2.50
C GLU A 655 -28.37 -8.53 2.18
N GLU A 656 -27.82 -8.11 1.05
CA GLU A 656 -27.90 -6.73 0.56
C GLU A 656 -29.34 -6.34 0.16
N LEU A 657 -30.06 -7.25 -0.53
CA LEU A 657 -31.48 -7.07 -0.85
C LEU A 657 -32.34 -7.01 0.43
N LYS A 658 -32.10 -7.91 1.39
CA LYS A 658 -32.77 -7.92 2.71
C LYS A 658 -32.48 -6.66 3.53
N SER A 659 -31.31 -6.05 3.36
CA SER A 659 -30.96 -4.77 3.97
C SER A 659 -31.68 -3.59 3.27
N LEU A 660 -31.73 -3.59 1.94
CA LEU A 660 -32.46 -2.60 1.14
C LEU A 660 -33.98 -2.64 1.42
N GLU A 661 -34.54 -3.82 1.65
CA GLU A 661 -35.93 -3.96 2.11
C GLU A 661 -36.20 -3.28 3.45
N LYS A 662 -35.23 -3.26 4.37
CA LYS A 662 -35.38 -2.58 5.66
C LYS A 662 -35.31 -1.07 5.51
N PHE A 663 -34.40 -0.57 4.67
CA PHE A 663 -34.36 0.85 4.27
C PHE A 663 -35.70 1.30 3.68
N ASN A 664 -36.28 0.52 2.77
CA ASN A 664 -37.58 0.82 2.15
C ASN A 664 -38.76 0.75 3.15
N LYS A 665 -38.54 0.28 4.38
CA LYS A 665 -39.51 0.19 5.48
C LYS A 665 -39.18 1.12 6.65
N SER A 666 -38.07 1.88 6.60
CA SER A 666 -37.68 2.84 7.64
C SER A 666 -38.26 4.22 7.38
N GLU A 667 -38.83 4.83 8.42
CA GLU A 667 -39.14 6.27 8.44
C GLU A 667 -37.84 7.04 8.70
N LEU A 668 -37.56 8.08 7.90
CA LEU A 668 -36.28 8.82 7.86
C LEU A 668 -36.46 10.29 8.24
#